data_AF-A0A4R2RK46-F1
#
_entry.id   AF-A0A4R2RK46-F1
#
_cell.length_a   1.000
_cell.length_b   1.000
_cell.length_c   1.000
_cell.angle_alpha   90.00
_cell.angle_beta   90.00
_cell.angle_gamma   90.00
#
_symmetry.space_group_name_H-M   'P 1'
#
loop_
_entity.id
_entity.type
_entity.pdbx_description
1 polymer ?
#
loop_
_entity_poly.entity_id
_entity_poly.type
_entity_poly.pdbx_seq_one_letter_code
_entity_poly.pdbx_strand_id
1 'polypeptide(L)'
;MNLALTFEAEFDRLYQKFAKDPLGIKQLELEGISPNKIDVGQMSHDYFTKRLADVSVDQNANSNEEMSANNYQAEITKGILKLEGYYLLWRYAKKRFGFRRANQLITAIWRGELYFHDSSGHGIQVPYCFAFSTANLMVDGRPYGQLHSLPPKRSDSFVAQVTEVVMDLSQEFAGAVAPGDLIVNLAWYLQKEGRDPEETEDRAYIQNLWQKFVHVANNKFRISGQSPFSNVSIFDRENLKKLFSEYRYPDGTAIDVEYVMAVQKVIAAFFAEGDPKTGLPYRFPVMTVNLSVDENRQPVDHDFLNFISAINVKLGSQNIYANEGSKIAMCPLAKDEEVIIRNFKGLFKVKIGSLGRKEKQTYELLHQGRFVKGRFIEVQSKDFYEITLSNGHKVTVTDNHLNVTQRGTLKTKDLVVGDTLPFNLIPYEGNGGSYDLGYLVGAYLGDGCISNGTAIFSLNNTTKMNVFNKLQTFISEELGGTVHFQDKGNVLNLTTRSSTVKALIREFVIGDGAKNKGINSRALQKSIPFREGLLDGYLATDGGAKERIYTTSKRMVADLSAVAASLGRVTNVKLEDNRSTGYGDSTVYCVKLYDSVGLTTRSYRGVWEKDSNGHQVWFYITDIQPVLKEKVEKAYCFEVDTEEHTFQLANGLITHNCRFVNDTERMTYRADSFGNGGLNIGAHRVVTINFPRIALEAHDRKHFFALLDRRLKMARDLLLVHREEILRRRVDQGFLKFFKPLHWFSLDMLFSTIGIHGQYEMCHFLGLDMETQEGQAFTEEVLKRTEEYAVAFSKETGHSFNTEEIPAESTAITLAKKDRLVFGDKQPFELYSNQYIPLIADMGSIDRIKLTGRFMKHVSGGGILHLNVQERITDPAIMKKLILLSLAEGVEHFAINYGFGICAQGHTSIVGNGTTCPICGEPIVDHLTRVIGYFTKVSSWGDVRKNYEYPKRQFNNVA
;
A
#
# COMPACT_ATOMS: atom_id res chain seq x y z
N MET A 1 15.06 -15.41 -48.67
CA MET A 1 15.76 -16.11 -47.56
C MET A 1 14.73 -16.34 -46.46
N ASN A 2 14.61 -17.55 -45.92
CA ASN A 2 13.67 -17.83 -44.83
C ASN A 2 14.46 -17.92 -43.52
N LEU A 3 14.12 -17.07 -42.54
CA LEU A 3 14.69 -17.09 -41.20
C LEU A 3 13.72 -17.80 -40.25
N ALA A 4 14.17 -18.85 -39.57
CA ALA A 4 13.35 -19.62 -38.65
C ALA A 4 13.43 -19.05 -37.22
N LEU A 5 12.29 -18.97 -36.54
CA LEU A 5 12.20 -18.69 -35.10
C LEU A 5 12.06 -20.00 -34.32
N THR A 6 12.70 -20.08 -33.15
CA THR A 6 12.82 -21.31 -32.36
C THR A 6 11.69 -21.46 -31.34
N PHE A 7 10.43 -21.40 -31.81
CA PHE A 7 9.27 -21.62 -30.94
C PHE A 7 8.96 -23.11 -30.74
N GLU A 8 8.18 -23.43 -29.71
CA GLU A 8 7.64 -24.78 -29.54
C GLU A 8 6.67 -25.11 -30.68
N ALA A 9 6.77 -26.34 -31.20
CA ALA A 9 5.99 -26.78 -32.36
C ALA A 9 4.47 -26.62 -32.17
N GLU A 10 3.95 -26.64 -30.94
CA GLU A 10 2.52 -26.46 -30.72
C GLU A 10 2.08 -24.98 -30.79
N PHE A 11 2.96 -24.04 -30.42
CA PHE A 11 2.72 -22.60 -30.64
C PHE A 11 2.83 -22.25 -32.13
N ASP A 12 3.81 -22.82 -32.83
CA ASP A 12 3.93 -22.65 -34.28
C ASP A 12 2.67 -23.13 -35.00
N ARG A 13 2.13 -24.29 -34.62
CA ARG A 13 0.86 -24.77 -35.18
C ARG A 13 -0.30 -23.81 -34.90
N LEU A 14 -0.36 -23.19 -33.72
CA LEU A 14 -1.38 -22.20 -33.39
C LEU A 14 -1.24 -20.95 -34.26
N TYR A 15 -0.03 -20.39 -34.39
CA TYR A 15 0.24 -19.23 -35.23
C TYR A 15 -0.04 -19.51 -36.71
N GLN A 16 0.44 -20.64 -37.23
CA GLN A 16 0.22 -21.07 -38.61
C GLN A 16 -1.26 -21.31 -38.93
N LYS A 17 -2.06 -21.74 -37.94
CA LYS A 17 -3.50 -21.84 -38.10
C LYS A 17 -4.15 -20.48 -38.37
N PHE A 18 -3.72 -19.42 -37.69
CA PHE A 18 -4.20 -18.06 -37.95
C PHE A 18 -3.64 -17.51 -39.27
N ALA A 19 -2.35 -17.70 -39.53
CA ALA A 19 -1.71 -17.19 -40.75
C ALA A 19 -2.26 -17.81 -42.05
N LYS A 20 -2.79 -19.05 -41.99
CA LYS A 20 -3.40 -19.72 -43.15
C LYS A 20 -4.91 -19.50 -43.26
N ASP A 21 -5.53 -18.92 -42.24
CA ASP A 21 -6.96 -18.62 -42.23
C ASP A 21 -7.22 -17.18 -42.76
N PRO A 22 -8.14 -16.97 -43.73
CA PRO A 22 -8.39 -15.65 -44.31
C PRO A 22 -8.84 -14.57 -43.31
N LEU A 23 -9.53 -14.96 -42.23
CA LEU A 23 -9.90 -14.04 -41.14
C LEU A 23 -8.72 -13.89 -40.16
N GLY A 24 -8.08 -15.00 -39.81
CA GLY A 24 -6.93 -15.05 -38.92
C GLY A 24 -5.76 -14.17 -39.38
N ILE A 25 -5.42 -14.17 -40.67
CA ILE A 25 -4.33 -13.33 -41.19
C ILE A 25 -4.61 -11.84 -40.99
N LYS A 26 -5.87 -11.39 -41.16
CA LYS A 26 -6.29 -10.00 -40.92
C LYS A 26 -6.25 -9.65 -39.44
N GLN A 27 -6.60 -10.60 -38.57
CA GLN A 27 -6.48 -10.44 -37.12
C GLN A 27 -5.01 -10.28 -36.70
N LEU A 28 -4.10 -11.09 -37.27
CA LEU A 28 -2.66 -10.96 -37.03
C LEU A 28 -2.10 -9.64 -37.58
N GLU A 29 -2.64 -9.13 -38.69
CA GLU A 29 -2.24 -7.84 -39.26
C GLU A 29 -2.61 -6.67 -38.34
N LEU A 30 -3.84 -6.65 -37.81
CA LEU A 30 -4.28 -5.66 -36.81
C LEU A 30 -3.51 -5.78 -35.49
N GLU A 31 -3.06 -6.99 -35.15
CA GLU A 31 -2.21 -7.22 -34.00
C GLU A 31 -0.75 -6.83 -34.25
N GLY A 32 -0.37 -6.57 -35.51
CA GLY A 32 0.98 -6.21 -35.92
C GLY A 32 1.98 -7.37 -35.87
N ILE A 33 1.50 -8.60 -36.03
CA ILE A 33 2.29 -9.84 -36.00
C ILE A 33 2.00 -10.73 -37.22
N SER A 34 1.40 -10.21 -38.29
CA SER A 34 1.28 -10.95 -39.55
C SER A 34 2.65 -11.23 -40.16
N PRO A 35 2.79 -12.19 -41.09
CA PRO A 35 4.04 -12.47 -41.78
C PRO A 35 4.75 -11.22 -42.34
N ASN A 36 3.99 -10.26 -42.89
CA ASN A 36 4.55 -9.00 -43.41
C ASN A 36 5.00 -8.04 -42.31
N LYS A 37 4.42 -8.11 -41.10
CA LYS A 37 4.76 -7.25 -39.96
C LYS A 37 5.92 -7.79 -39.12
N ILE A 38 6.25 -9.07 -39.26
CA ILE A 38 7.43 -9.68 -38.65
C ILE A 38 8.63 -9.76 -39.62
N ASP A 39 8.43 -9.40 -40.89
CA ASP A 39 9.50 -9.26 -41.87
C ASP A 39 10.21 -7.91 -41.68
N VAL A 40 11.43 -7.96 -41.13
CA VAL A 40 12.25 -6.78 -40.84
C VAL A 40 12.59 -5.99 -42.12
N GLY A 41 12.76 -6.67 -43.26
CA GLY A 41 13.04 -6.02 -44.54
C GLY A 41 11.84 -5.23 -45.05
N GLN A 42 10.65 -5.82 -44.96
CA GLN A 42 9.40 -5.14 -45.31
C GLN A 42 9.13 -3.96 -44.37
N MET A 43 9.32 -4.15 -43.06
CA MET A 43 9.12 -3.08 -42.08
C MET A 43 10.12 -1.94 -42.27
N SER A 44 11.37 -2.24 -42.62
CA SER A 44 12.37 -1.23 -42.98
C SER A 44 11.95 -0.43 -44.22
N HIS A 45 11.49 -1.09 -45.28
CA HIS A 45 10.96 -0.41 -46.46
C HIS A 45 9.76 0.48 -46.14
N ASP A 46 8.78 -0.06 -45.41
CA ASP A 46 7.57 0.66 -45.00
C ASP A 46 7.92 1.90 -44.16
N TYR A 47 8.88 1.79 -43.23
CA TYR A 47 9.32 2.88 -42.38
C TYR A 47 9.80 4.10 -43.19
N PHE A 48 10.50 3.88 -44.31
CA PHE A 48 11.01 4.97 -45.16
C PHE A 48 10.06 5.42 -46.28
N THR A 49 8.97 4.68 -46.53
CA THR A 49 8.07 4.94 -47.66
C THR A 49 6.66 5.37 -47.26
N LYS A 50 6.28 5.16 -46.00
CA LYS A 50 4.95 5.48 -45.45
C LYS A 50 5.09 6.38 -44.22
N ARG A 51 3.99 7.00 -43.80
CA ARG A 51 3.95 7.79 -42.57
C ARG A 51 4.16 6.89 -41.36
N LEU A 52 5.07 7.27 -40.46
CA LEU A 52 5.42 6.47 -39.27
C LEU A 52 4.19 6.06 -38.43
N ALA A 53 3.26 6.99 -38.21
CA ALA A 53 2.03 6.74 -37.48
C ALA A 53 1.17 5.61 -38.08
N ASP A 54 1.27 5.35 -39.39
CA ASP A 54 0.49 4.32 -40.08
C ASP A 54 1.22 2.97 -40.20
N VAL A 55 2.55 2.96 -40.06
CA VAL A 55 3.39 1.75 -40.13
C VAL A 55 3.51 1.07 -38.78
N SER A 56 3.56 1.86 -37.70
CA SER A 56 3.86 1.39 -36.36
C SER A 56 2.92 0.26 -35.92
N VAL A 57 3.51 -0.77 -35.30
CA VAL A 57 2.79 -1.93 -34.74
C VAL A 57 2.04 -1.57 -33.45
N ASP A 58 2.47 -0.52 -32.75
CA ASP A 58 1.81 -0.03 -31.55
C ASP A 58 1.86 1.50 -31.56
N GLN A 59 0.75 2.10 -32.01
CA GLN A 59 0.66 3.53 -32.23
C GLN A 59 0.74 4.30 -30.90
N ASN A 60 1.66 5.26 -30.85
CA ASN A 60 1.81 6.16 -29.71
C ASN A 60 2.21 7.55 -30.22
N ALA A 61 1.38 8.56 -29.94
CA ALA A 61 1.59 9.93 -30.41
C ALA A 61 2.88 10.57 -29.88
N ASN A 62 3.48 10.05 -28.81
CA ASN A 62 4.78 10.50 -28.28
C ASN A 62 5.97 10.07 -29.17
N SER A 63 5.88 8.92 -29.85
CA SER A 63 6.92 8.44 -30.80
C SER A 63 6.68 8.87 -32.25
N ASN A 64 5.45 9.22 -32.61
CA ASN A 64 5.03 9.34 -34.01
C ASN A 64 5.38 10.68 -34.67
N GLU A 65 5.90 11.65 -33.91
CA GLU A 65 6.14 13.00 -34.41
C GLU A 65 7.29 13.08 -35.41
N GLU A 66 8.32 12.23 -35.28
CA GLU A 66 9.54 12.34 -36.10
C GLU A 66 10.20 10.97 -36.31
N MET A 67 10.79 10.77 -37.49
CA MET A 67 11.67 9.63 -37.76
C MET A 67 13.06 9.90 -37.18
N SER A 68 13.68 8.88 -36.59
CA SER A 68 15.01 8.94 -35.99
C SER A 68 15.74 7.60 -36.11
N ALA A 69 17.03 7.57 -35.78
CA ALA A 69 17.76 6.31 -35.66
C ALA A 69 17.22 5.43 -34.52
N ASN A 70 16.83 6.05 -33.40
CA ASN A 70 16.38 5.33 -32.20
C ASN A 70 15.04 4.62 -32.40
N ASN A 71 14.04 5.29 -33.01
CA ASN A 71 12.76 4.66 -33.30
C ASN A 71 12.81 3.73 -34.51
N TYR A 72 13.69 3.94 -35.48
CA TYR A 72 13.90 2.99 -36.59
C TYR A 72 14.20 1.58 -36.08
N GLN A 73 15.20 1.44 -35.21
CA GLN A 73 15.62 0.12 -34.69
C GLN A 73 14.47 -0.59 -33.93
N ALA A 74 13.69 0.17 -33.17
CA ALA A 74 12.57 -0.36 -32.42
C ALA A 74 11.40 -0.78 -33.33
N GLU A 75 11.00 0.09 -34.27
CA GLU A 75 9.79 -0.12 -35.08
C GLU A 75 9.95 -1.27 -36.08
N ILE A 76 11.13 -1.44 -36.70
CA ILE A 76 11.32 -2.52 -37.69
C ILE A 76 11.35 -3.92 -37.06
N THR A 77 11.59 -4.02 -35.75
CA THR A 77 11.64 -5.29 -35.02
C THR A 77 10.43 -5.51 -34.10
N LYS A 78 9.53 -4.52 -33.98
CA LYS A 78 8.42 -4.54 -33.01
C LYS A 78 7.49 -5.73 -33.20
N GLY A 79 7.15 -6.07 -34.45
CA GLY A 79 6.25 -7.19 -34.76
C GLY A 79 6.83 -8.55 -34.34
N ILE A 80 8.10 -8.82 -34.67
CA ILE A 80 8.74 -10.09 -34.30
C ILE A 80 8.93 -10.21 -32.78
N LEU A 81 9.25 -9.11 -32.10
CA LEU A 81 9.36 -9.04 -30.65
C LEU A 81 8.00 -9.20 -29.95
N LYS A 82 6.92 -8.73 -30.56
CA LYS A 82 5.54 -8.93 -30.05
C LYS A 82 5.09 -10.38 -30.18
N LEU A 83 5.44 -11.04 -31.27
CA LEU A 83 5.20 -12.48 -31.44
C LEU A 83 5.98 -13.31 -30.39
N GLU A 84 7.23 -12.93 -30.09
CA GLU A 84 8.02 -13.56 -29.03
C GLU A 84 7.39 -13.37 -27.65
N GLY A 85 6.89 -12.17 -27.34
CA GLY A 85 6.16 -11.93 -26.10
C GLY A 85 4.91 -12.80 -25.95
N TYR A 86 4.13 -12.97 -27.03
CA TYR A 86 2.99 -13.90 -27.02
C TYR A 86 3.41 -15.35 -26.85
N TYR A 87 4.54 -15.76 -27.42
CA TYR A 87 5.10 -17.08 -27.17
C TYR A 87 5.49 -17.26 -25.70
N LEU A 88 6.11 -16.27 -25.05
CA LEU A 88 6.43 -16.34 -23.62
C LEU A 88 5.19 -16.49 -22.75
N LEU A 89 4.16 -15.67 -22.99
CA LEU A 89 2.87 -15.80 -22.29
C LEU A 89 2.27 -17.19 -22.50
N TRP A 90 2.25 -17.66 -23.75
CA TRP A 90 1.71 -18.96 -24.09
C TRP A 90 2.46 -20.10 -23.39
N ARG A 91 3.80 -20.08 -23.43
CA ARG A 91 4.66 -21.11 -22.88
C ARG A 91 4.46 -21.24 -21.37
N TYR A 92 4.43 -20.11 -20.67
CA TYR A 92 4.24 -20.11 -19.22
C TYR A 92 2.79 -20.36 -18.83
N ALA A 93 1.81 -19.92 -19.63
CA ALA A 93 0.42 -20.33 -19.46
C ALA A 93 0.24 -21.85 -19.66
N LYS A 94 0.94 -22.45 -20.63
CA LYS A 94 0.94 -23.90 -20.89
C LYS A 94 1.51 -24.64 -19.69
N LYS A 95 2.61 -24.15 -19.12
CA LYS A 95 3.22 -24.71 -17.92
C LYS A 95 2.29 -24.63 -16.71
N ARG A 96 1.61 -23.50 -16.51
CA ARG A 96 0.81 -23.23 -15.32
C ARG A 96 -0.61 -23.81 -15.38
N PHE A 97 -1.26 -23.71 -16.53
CA PHE A 97 -2.69 -24.03 -16.69
C PHE A 97 -2.97 -25.09 -17.75
N GLY A 98 -1.92 -25.63 -18.38
CA GLY A 98 -2.03 -26.63 -19.43
C GLY A 98 -2.25 -26.06 -20.83
N PHE A 99 -1.95 -26.90 -21.83
CA PHE A 99 -1.96 -26.55 -23.25
C PHE A 99 -3.28 -25.93 -23.75
N ARG A 100 -4.43 -26.49 -23.34
CA ARG A 100 -5.74 -25.99 -23.80
C ARG A 100 -6.00 -24.55 -23.33
N ARG A 101 -5.68 -24.25 -22.07
CA ARG A 101 -5.87 -22.91 -21.51
C ARG A 101 -4.91 -21.92 -22.17
N ALA A 102 -3.65 -22.29 -22.37
CA ALA A 102 -2.68 -21.45 -23.07
C ALA A 102 -3.13 -21.04 -24.48
N ASN A 103 -3.61 -22.00 -25.29
CA ASN A 103 -4.17 -21.70 -26.60
C ASN A 103 -5.38 -20.77 -26.51
N GLN A 104 -6.26 -20.99 -25.53
CA GLN A 104 -7.43 -20.15 -25.31
C GLN A 104 -7.05 -18.70 -24.99
N LEU A 105 -6.06 -18.48 -24.13
CA LEU A 105 -5.61 -17.14 -23.72
C LEU A 105 -5.05 -16.35 -24.91
N ILE A 106 -4.13 -16.94 -25.69
CA ILE A 106 -3.53 -16.26 -26.86
C ILE A 106 -4.55 -16.05 -27.97
N THR A 107 -5.41 -17.04 -28.22
CA THR A 107 -6.50 -16.93 -29.20
C THR A 107 -7.42 -15.76 -28.87
N ALA A 108 -7.73 -15.53 -27.59
CA ALA A 108 -8.57 -14.42 -27.18
C ALA A 108 -7.94 -13.05 -27.42
N ILE A 109 -6.62 -12.94 -27.24
CA ILE A 109 -5.89 -11.71 -27.58
C ILE A 109 -5.93 -11.47 -29.09
N TRP A 110 -5.55 -12.48 -29.89
CA TRP A 110 -5.49 -12.33 -31.35
C TRP A 110 -6.86 -12.04 -31.96
N ARG A 111 -7.94 -12.64 -31.44
CA ARG A 111 -9.32 -12.37 -31.88
C ARG A 111 -9.91 -11.05 -31.42
N GLY A 112 -9.29 -10.36 -30.45
CA GLY A 112 -9.80 -9.09 -29.90
C GLY A 112 -10.85 -9.27 -28.81
N GLU A 113 -10.93 -10.45 -28.18
CA GLU A 113 -11.79 -10.69 -27.02
C GLU A 113 -11.16 -10.10 -25.75
N LEU A 114 -9.83 -10.03 -25.71
CA LEU A 114 -9.01 -9.39 -24.69
C LEU A 114 -7.92 -8.56 -25.39
N TYR A 115 -7.35 -7.60 -24.67
CA TYR A 115 -6.16 -6.88 -25.11
C TYR A 115 -5.08 -6.93 -24.02
N PHE A 116 -3.91 -7.47 -24.36
CA PHE A 116 -2.75 -7.49 -23.45
C PHE A 116 -1.82 -6.33 -23.81
N HIS A 117 -1.65 -5.39 -22.89
CA HIS A 117 -0.89 -4.16 -23.14
C HIS A 117 0.63 -4.40 -23.13
N ASP A 118 1.37 -3.64 -23.94
CA ASP A 118 2.84 -3.66 -24.06
C ASP A 118 3.47 -5.06 -24.20
N SER A 119 2.86 -5.92 -25.02
CA SER A 119 3.31 -7.30 -25.26
C SER A 119 4.61 -7.41 -26.09
N SER A 120 5.16 -6.30 -26.59
CA SER A 120 6.34 -6.31 -27.47
C SER A 120 7.65 -6.45 -26.70
N GLY A 121 8.39 -7.55 -26.91
CA GLY A 121 9.80 -7.73 -26.53
C GLY A 121 10.19 -7.15 -25.19
N HIS A 122 10.79 -5.96 -25.19
CA HIS A 122 11.16 -5.25 -23.96
C HIS A 122 9.97 -5.08 -22.99
N GLY A 123 8.81 -4.65 -23.49
CA GLY A 123 7.62 -4.37 -22.70
C GLY A 123 7.19 -5.55 -21.83
N ILE A 124 7.22 -6.78 -22.35
CA ILE A 124 6.80 -7.96 -21.58
C ILE A 124 7.80 -8.40 -20.51
N GLN A 125 9.04 -7.93 -20.58
CA GLN A 125 10.09 -8.30 -19.63
C GLN A 125 10.15 -7.35 -18.42
N VAL A 126 9.43 -6.22 -18.50
CA VAL A 126 9.44 -5.17 -17.48
C VAL A 126 8.04 -4.91 -16.93
N PRO A 127 7.88 -4.29 -15.75
CA PRO A 127 6.58 -3.86 -15.26
C PRO A 127 5.96 -2.71 -16.08
N TYR A 128 4.72 -2.34 -15.80
CA TYR A 128 4.01 -1.30 -16.53
C TYR A 128 4.36 0.11 -16.03
N CYS A 129 3.76 0.58 -14.93
CA CYS A 129 3.96 1.94 -14.43
C CYS A 129 4.34 1.93 -12.95
N PHE A 130 4.96 3.01 -12.47
CA PHE A 130 5.33 3.13 -11.06
C PHE A 130 5.52 4.57 -10.58
N ALA A 131 4.92 4.90 -9.43
CA ALA A 131 5.21 6.09 -8.66
C ALA A 131 6.21 5.76 -7.56
N PHE A 132 7.43 6.27 -7.65
CA PHE A 132 8.52 5.97 -6.71
C PHE A 132 8.80 7.14 -5.77
N SER A 133 9.24 6.82 -4.55
CA SER A 133 9.77 7.81 -3.62
C SER A 133 11.23 8.14 -3.97
N THR A 134 11.52 9.43 -4.02
CA THR A 134 12.87 10.00 -4.19
C THR A 134 13.68 9.97 -2.89
N ALA A 135 13.11 9.50 -1.76
CA ALA A 135 13.83 9.30 -0.51
C ALA A 135 15.01 8.33 -0.65
N ASN A 136 14.84 7.28 -1.48
CA ASN A 136 15.89 6.32 -1.78
C ASN A 136 17.15 7.02 -2.32
N LEU A 137 16.99 8.07 -3.14
CA LEU A 137 18.13 8.84 -3.67
C LEU A 137 18.81 9.69 -2.59
N MET A 138 18.04 10.21 -1.64
CA MET A 138 18.58 10.99 -0.53
C MET A 138 19.43 10.15 0.43
N VAL A 139 19.18 8.83 0.49
CA VAL A 139 19.88 7.90 1.38
C VAL A 139 21.00 7.15 0.66
N ASP A 140 20.72 6.61 -0.52
CA ASP A 140 21.63 5.72 -1.25
C ASP A 140 22.40 6.41 -2.38
N GLY A 141 21.90 7.56 -2.88
CA GLY A 141 22.36 8.15 -4.13
C GLY A 141 22.02 7.26 -5.33
N ARG A 142 22.96 7.11 -6.26
CA ARG A 142 22.87 6.16 -7.38
C ARG A 142 23.99 5.12 -7.25
N PRO A 143 23.78 4.03 -6.49
CA PRO A 143 24.81 3.01 -6.24
C PRO A 143 24.95 2.01 -7.42
N TYR A 144 24.61 2.44 -8.63
CA TYR A 144 24.56 1.63 -9.85
C TYR A 144 25.00 2.44 -11.07
N GLY A 145 25.15 1.77 -12.21
CA GLY A 145 25.64 2.37 -13.45
C GLY A 145 27.17 2.33 -13.53
N GLN A 146 27.73 2.88 -14.62
CA GLN A 146 29.19 2.88 -14.81
C GLN A 146 29.92 3.74 -13.78
N LEU A 147 29.27 4.83 -13.33
CA LEU A 147 29.75 5.71 -12.27
C LEU A 147 28.73 5.71 -11.14
N HIS A 148 29.16 5.32 -9.94
CA HIS A 148 28.31 5.39 -8.75
C HIS A 148 28.31 6.81 -8.20
N SER A 149 27.12 7.35 -7.90
CA SER A 149 26.96 8.68 -7.31
C SER A 149 26.55 8.56 -5.84
N LEU A 150 27.24 9.31 -4.98
CA LEU A 150 26.88 9.43 -3.56
C LEU A 150 25.56 10.19 -3.38
N PRO A 151 24.92 10.11 -2.20
CA PRO A 151 23.74 10.89 -1.89
C PRO A 151 23.92 12.40 -2.14
N PRO A 152 22.94 13.08 -2.76
CA PRO A 152 23.06 14.48 -3.12
C PRO A 152 23.10 15.37 -1.87
N LYS A 153 23.86 16.47 -1.95
CA LYS A 153 24.07 17.42 -0.85
C LYS A 153 23.44 18.80 -1.09
N ARG A 154 23.08 19.09 -2.32
CA ARG A 154 22.56 20.38 -2.81
C ARG A 154 21.31 20.15 -3.67
N SER A 155 20.40 21.13 -3.73
CA SER A 155 19.16 21.04 -4.51
C SER A 155 19.43 20.74 -5.98
N ASP A 156 20.48 21.35 -6.55
CA ASP A 156 20.88 21.11 -7.94
C ASP A 156 21.29 19.65 -8.19
N SER A 157 22.16 19.11 -7.33
CA SER A 157 22.60 17.70 -7.41
C SER A 157 21.45 16.71 -7.18
N PHE A 158 20.48 17.07 -6.32
CA PHE A 158 19.30 16.24 -6.08
C PHE A 158 18.39 16.18 -7.30
N VAL A 159 18.05 17.33 -7.89
CA VAL A 159 17.23 17.39 -9.11
C VAL A 159 17.93 16.67 -10.27
N ALA A 160 19.25 16.82 -10.41
CA ALA A 160 20.02 16.09 -11.42
C ALA A 160 19.89 14.56 -11.25
N GLN A 161 20.11 14.02 -10.04
CA GLN A 161 19.96 12.59 -9.79
C GLN A 161 18.53 12.08 -9.98
N VAL A 162 17.51 12.85 -9.56
CA VAL A 162 16.11 12.49 -9.82
C VAL A 162 15.83 12.44 -11.33
N THR A 163 16.32 13.43 -12.08
CA THR A 163 16.19 13.48 -13.54
C THR A 163 16.78 12.23 -14.17
N GLU A 164 18.01 11.86 -13.79
CA GLU A 164 18.69 10.66 -14.30
C GLU A 164 17.93 9.37 -13.97
N VAL A 165 17.40 9.26 -12.75
CA VAL A 165 16.65 8.07 -12.31
C VAL A 165 15.31 7.96 -13.02
N VAL A 166 14.63 9.07 -13.31
CA VAL A 166 13.44 9.08 -14.17
C VAL A 166 13.77 8.54 -15.56
N MET A 167 14.93 8.89 -16.13
CA MET A 167 15.40 8.32 -17.41
C MET A 167 15.67 6.83 -17.31
N ASP A 168 16.36 6.38 -16.24
CA ASP A 168 16.65 4.97 -16.02
C ASP A 168 15.36 4.14 -15.89
N LEU A 169 14.42 4.61 -15.06
CA LEU A 169 13.14 3.95 -14.83
C LEU A 169 12.27 3.95 -16.08
N SER A 170 12.29 5.01 -16.90
CA SER A 170 11.53 5.04 -18.16
C SER A 170 11.97 3.96 -19.17
N GLN A 171 13.16 3.39 -18.98
CA GLN A 171 13.70 2.27 -19.75
C GLN A 171 13.51 0.91 -19.06
N GLU A 172 13.06 0.88 -17.81
CA GLU A 172 12.78 -0.35 -17.05
C GLU A 172 11.29 -0.49 -16.66
N PHE A 173 10.45 0.42 -17.15
CA PHE A 173 9.00 0.41 -17.03
C PHE A 173 8.39 0.80 -18.38
N ALA A 174 7.34 0.09 -18.79
CA ALA A 174 6.71 0.29 -20.10
C ALA A 174 5.90 1.61 -20.18
N GLY A 175 5.24 1.96 -19.08
CA GLY A 175 4.33 3.10 -18.92
C GLY A 175 4.92 4.26 -18.12
N ALA A 176 4.05 4.95 -17.36
CA ALA A 176 4.41 6.17 -16.65
C ALA A 176 5.36 5.91 -15.46
N VAL A 177 6.27 6.86 -15.24
CA VAL A 177 7.19 6.90 -14.09
C VAL A 177 7.00 8.21 -13.34
N ALA A 178 6.62 8.15 -12.07
CA ALA A 178 6.31 9.33 -11.28
C ALA A 178 7.23 9.46 -10.05
N PRO A 179 8.12 10.48 -9.98
CA PRO A 179 8.84 10.78 -8.74
C PRO A 179 7.87 11.47 -7.75
N GLY A 180 7.16 10.66 -6.95
CA GLY A 180 5.93 11.08 -6.24
C GLY A 180 6.13 12.13 -5.13
N ASP A 181 7.33 12.24 -4.56
CA ASP A 181 7.68 13.19 -3.49
C ASP A 181 8.83 14.13 -3.88
N LEU A 182 9.07 14.31 -5.19
CA LEU A 182 10.15 15.15 -5.72
C LEU A 182 10.15 16.57 -5.13
N ILE A 183 9.01 17.25 -5.17
CA ILE A 183 8.94 18.65 -4.70
C ILE A 183 9.10 18.71 -3.18
N VAL A 184 8.57 17.73 -2.45
CA VAL A 184 8.70 17.62 -0.98
C VAL A 184 10.17 17.50 -0.60
N ASN A 185 10.90 16.59 -1.23
CA ASN A 185 12.31 16.37 -0.95
C ASN A 185 13.22 17.49 -1.49
N LEU A 186 12.86 18.12 -2.61
CA LEU A 186 13.54 19.32 -3.10
C LEU A 186 13.47 20.46 -2.09
N ALA A 187 12.31 20.66 -1.46
CA ALA A 187 12.10 21.71 -0.48
C ALA A 187 13.08 21.63 0.69
N TRP A 188 13.42 20.42 1.17
CA TRP A 188 14.42 20.23 2.23
C TRP A 188 15.82 20.73 1.83
N TYR A 189 16.26 20.43 0.61
CA TYR A 189 17.54 20.93 0.11
C TYR A 189 17.54 22.45 -0.02
N LEU A 190 16.46 23.04 -0.52
CA LEU A 190 16.31 24.49 -0.63
C LEU A 190 16.34 25.19 0.74
N GLN A 191 15.65 24.65 1.75
CA GLN A 191 15.73 25.16 3.13
C GLN A 191 17.15 25.11 3.69
N LYS A 192 17.87 24.01 3.48
CA LYS A 192 19.27 23.87 3.92
C LYS A 192 20.21 24.86 3.24
N GLU A 193 19.89 25.27 2.03
CA GLU A 193 20.63 26.29 1.30
C GLU A 193 20.22 27.72 1.67
N GLY A 194 19.26 27.88 2.59
CA GLY A 194 18.77 29.19 3.03
C GLY A 194 17.97 29.93 1.95
N ARG A 195 17.37 29.20 1.00
CA ARG A 195 16.58 29.78 -0.09
C ARG A 195 15.17 30.13 0.40
N ASP A 196 14.70 31.33 0.11
CA ASP A 196 13.32 31.76 0.40
C ASP A 196 12.48 31.82 -0.90
N PRO A 197 11.46 30.96 -1.08
CA PRO A 197 10.63 30.95 -2.29
C PRO A 197 9.87 32.27 -2.56
N GLU A 198 9.74 33.14 -1.56
CA GLU A 198 9.13 34.46 -1.71
C GLU A 198 10.10 35.50 -2.27
N GLU A 199 11.41 35.31 -2.08
CA GLU A 199 12.44 36.20 -2.60
C GLU A 199 12.66 36.00 -4.11
N THR A 200 12.87 37.11 -4.83
CA THR A 200 12.87 37.11 -6.30
C THR A 200 14.00 36.26 -6.89
N GLU A 201 15.21 36.38 -6.35
CA GLU A 201 16.38 35.63 -6.84
C GLU A 201 16.26 34.12 -6.56
N ASP A 202 15.74 33.76 -5.40
CA ASP A 202 15.56 32.38 -4.97
C ASP A 202 14.41 31.71 -5.71
N ARG A 203 13.31 32.43 -5.97
CA ARG A 203 12.25 31.99 -6.87
C ARG A 203 12.79 31.69 -8.26
N ALA A 204 13.61 32.59 -8.83
CA ALA A 204 14.24 32.36 -10.13
C ALA A 204 15.18 31.14 -10.11
N TYR A 205 15.90 30.92 -9.01
CA TYR A 205 16.72 29.72 -8.82
C TYR A 205 15.88 28.43 -8.83
N ILE A 206 14.76 28.38 -8.10
CA ILE A 206 13.84 27.24 -8.07
C ILE A 206 13.24 26.99 -9.46
N GLN A 207 12.83 28.05 -10.16
CA GLN A 207 12.33 27.95 -11.54
C GLN A 207 13.38 27.38 -12.49
N ASN A 208 14.65 27.78 -12.36
CA ASN A 208 15.74 27.24 -13.17
C ASN A 208 15.99 25.75 -12.90
N LEU A 209 15.91 25.30 -11.64
CA LEU A 209 15.98 23.87 -11.32
C LEU A 209 14.85 23.09 -12.00
N TRP A 210 13.62 23.64 -11.95
CA TRP A 210 12.47 23.02 -12.59
C TRP A 210 12.58 23.02 -14.12
N GLN A 211 13.05 24.11 -14.70
CA GLN A 211 13.29 24.23 -16.14
C GLN A 211 14.26 23.15 -16.63
N LYS A 212 15.34 22.87 -15.89
CA LYS A 212 16.27 21.77 -16.20
C LYS A 212 15.54 20.43 -16.27
N PHE A 213 14.74 20.10 -15.25
CA PHE A 213 13.97 18.86 -15.22
C PHE A 213 12.99 18.75 -16.39
N VAL A 214 12.19 19.80 -16.63
CA VAL A 214 11.21 19.87 -17.74
C VAL A 214 11.91 19.67 -19.09
N HIS A 215 13.07 20.29 -19.30
CA HIS A 215 13.80 20.16 -20.56
C HIS A 215 14.20 18.71 -20.85
N VAL A 216 14.74 18.00 -19.85
CA VAL A 216 15.13 16.59 -20.02
C VAL A 216 13.91 15.68 -20.11
N ALA A 217 12.85 15.95 -19.34
CA ALA A 217 11.60 15.18 -19.38
C ALA A 217 10.89 15.24 -20.74
N ASN A 218 11.14 16.28 -21.54
CA ASN A 218 10.63 16.42 -22.91
C ASN A 218 11.65 16.02 -24.00
N ASN A 219 12.75 15.34 -23.62
CA ASN A 219 13.75 14.87 -24.58
C ASN A 219 13.57 13.36 -24.87
N LYS A 220 13.80 12.96 -26.13
CA LYS A 220 13.46 11.63 -26.66
C LYS A 220 14.55 10.58 -26.36
N PHE A 221 14.83 10.34 -25.08
CA PHE A 221 15.91 9.43 -24.65
C PHE A 221 15.48 7.96 -24.49
N ARG A 222 14.18 7.63 -24.51
CA ARG A 222 13.75 6.22 -24.41
C ARG A 222 14.13 5.43 -25.66
N ILE A 223 14.30 4.13 -25.46
CA ILE A 223 14.26 3.13 -26.54
C ILE A 223 12.94 3.34 -27.30
N SER A 224 12.99 3.42 -28.63
CA SER A 224 11.87 3.83 -29.52
C SER A 224 11.67 5.34 -29.71
N GLY A 225 12.62 6.19 -29.29
CA GLY A 225 12.63 7.62 -29.63
C GLY A 225 11.49 8.42 -28.99
N GLN A 226 11.15 8.10 -27.74
CA GLN A 226 10.09 8.76 -26.98
C GLN A 226 10.66 9.53 -25.79
N SER A 227 9.97 10.61 -25.39
CA SER A 227 10.21 11.24 -24.10
C SER A 227 9.70 10.35 -22.95
N PRO A 228 10.32 10.39 -21.76
CA PRO A 228 9.81 9.67 -20.59
C PRO A 228 8.39 10.14 -20.27
N PHE A 229 7.44 9.20 -20.24
CA PHE A 229 6.13 9.49 -19.71
C PHE A 229 6.27 9.68 -18.20
N SER A 230 6.43 10.93 -17.78
CA SER A 230 6.64 11.31 -16.39
C SER A 230 5.44 12.03 -15.82
N ASN A 231 5.14 11.81 -14.55
CA ASN A 231 4.09 12.51 -13.80
C ASN A 231 4.65 13.04 -12.48
N VAL A 232 4.26 14.25 -12.08
CA VAL A 232 4.65 14.84 -10.80
C VAL A 232 3.41 15.30 -10.05
N SER A 233 3.36 14.94 -8.77
CA SER A 233 2.27 15.33 -7.89
C SER A 233 2.55 16.65 -7.19
N ILE A 234 1.51 17.49 -7.10
CA ILE A 234 1.44 18.64 -6.21
C ILE A 234 0.34 18.35 -5.19
N PHE A 235 0.61 18.56 -3.90
CA PHE A 235 -0.31 18.21 -2.83
C PHE A 235 -0.88 19.45 -2.14
N ASP A 236 -2.16 19.42 -1.78
CA ASP A 236 -2.70 20.40 -0.83
C ASP A 236 -2.11 20.20 0.59
N ARG A 237 -2.36 21.14 1.50
CA ARG A 237 -1.80 21.05 2.87
C ARG A 237 -2.26 19.81 3.60
N GLU A 238 -3.50 19.39 3.42
CA GLU A 238 -4.03 18.22 4.11
C GLU A 238 -3.41 16.92 3.61
N ASN A 239 -3.20 16.77 2.30
CA ASN A 239 -2.44 15.66 1.74
C ASN A 239 -0.99 15.70 2.23
N LEU A 240 -0.33 16.85 2.24
CA LEU A 240 1.03 16.98 2.80
C LEU A 240 1.08 16.50 4.25
N LYS A 241 0.17 16.97 5.10
CA LYS A 241 0.09 16.56 6.50
C LYS A 241 -0.18 15.06 6.64
N LYS A 242 -1.11 14.51 5.87
CA LYS A 242 -1.52 13.10 5.97
C LYS A 242 -0.45 12.15 5.43
N LEU A 243 -0.06 12.32 4.17
CA LEU A 243 0.86 11.42 3.45
C LEU A 243 2.27 11.46 4.06
N PHE A 244 2.70 12.61 4.56
CA PHE A 244 4.06 12.81 5.05
C PHE A 244 4.15 13.04 6.58
N SER A 245 3.07 12.79 7.33
CA SER A 245 3.04 12.90 8.80
C SER A 245 4.19 12.16 9.48
N GLU A 246 4.44 10.93 9.05
CA GLU A 246 5.52 10.07 9.56
C GLU A 246 6.81 10.17 8.73
N TYR A 247 6.81 10.91 7.62
CA TYR A 247 7.99 11.07 6.78
C TYR A 247 9.05 11.90 7.54
N ARG A 248 10.31 11.47 7.45
CA ARG A 248 11.45 12.20 8.03
C ARG A 248 12.55 12.26 7.00
N TYR A 249 13.17 13.42 6.87
CA TYR A 249 14.35 13.61 6.04
C TYR A 249 15.56 12.87 6.61
N PRO A 250 16.67 12.72 5.84
CA PRO A 250 17.85 11.97 6.29
C PRO A 250 18.48 12.45 7.61
N ASP A 251 18.26 13.71 8.00
CA ASP A 251 18.72 14.25 9.29
C ASP A 251 17.72 14.09 10.45
N GLY A 252 16.60 13.40 10.20
CA GLY A 252 15.54 13.15 11.18
C GLY A 252 14.52 14.28 11.31
N THR A 253 14.65 15.38 10.56
CA THR A 253 13.67 16.48 10.58
C THR A 253 12.37 16.07 9.88
N ALA A 254 11.25 16.63 10.35
CA ALA A 254 9.94 16.44 9.73
C ALA A 254 9.77 17.40 8.54
N ILE A 255 8.76 17.13 7.71
CA ILE A 255 8.42 18.04 6.61
C ILE A 255 7.91 19.39 7.13
N ASP A 256 8.33 20.47 6.48
CA ASP A 256 7.75 21.79 6.67
C ASP A 256 6.66 22.00 5.61
N VAL A 257 5.40 21.82 6.03
CA VAL A 257 4.23 21.86 5.13
C VAL A 257 4.11 23.20 4.42
N GLU A 258 4.33 24.32 5.12
CA GLU A 258 4.16 25.64 4.52
C GLU A 258 5.30 25.97 3.56
N TYR A 259 6.53 25.59 3.90
CA TYR A 259 7.65 25.79 2.99
C TYR A 259 7.52 24.92 1.73
N VAL A 260 7.15 23.64 1.87
CA VAL A 260 6.84 22.76 0.72
C VAL A 260 5.73 23.38 -0.13
N MET A 261 4.68 23.91 0.48
CA MET A 261 3.59 24.57 -0.22
C MET A 261 4.07 25.81 -1.00
N ALA A 262 4.95 26.63 -0.43
CA ALA A 262 5.52 27.80 -1.12
C ALA A 262 6.33 27.38 -2.37
N VAL A 263 7.19 26.36 -2.24
CA VAL A 263 7.94 25.80 -3.38
C VAL A 263 7.00 25.22 -4.45
N GLN A 264 5.97 24.46 -4.04
CA GLN A 264 4.95 23.92 -4.94
C GLN A 264 4.24 25.02 -5.74
N LYS A 265 3.87 26.13 -5.10
CA LYS A 265 3.22 27.26 -5.78
C LYS A 265 4.14 27.90 -6.82
N VAL A 266 5.44 28.07 -6.52
CA VAL A 266 6.43 28.57 -7.50
C VAL A 266 6.53 27.66 -8.72
N ILE A 267 6.64 26.35 -8.50
CA ILE A 267 6.76 25.36 -9.58
C ILE A 267 5.48 25.28 -10.41
N ALA A 268 4.31 25.24 -9.77
CA ALA A 268 3.02 25.16 -10.43
C ALA A 268 2.74 26.40 -11.29
N ALA A 269 3.05 27.60 -10.77
CA ALA A 269 2.91 28.85 -11.50
C ALA A 269 3.82 28.89 -12.73
N PHE A 270 5.10 28.51 -12.59
CA PHE A 270 6.03 28.41 -13.72
C PHE A 270 5.50 27.44 -14.80
N PHE A 271 5.04 26.25 -14.41
CA PHE A 271 4.57 25.25 -15.36
C PHE A 271 3.27 25.67 -16.07
N ALA A 272 2.44 26.51 -15.44
CA ALA A 272 1.22 27.06 -16.01
C ALA A 272 1.46 28.11 -17.10
N GLU A 273 2.66 28.68 -17.22
CA GLU A 273 3.00 29.59 -18.34
C GLU A 273 3.26 28.84 -19.65
N GLY A 274 3.62 27.55 -19.58
CA GLY A 274 3.96 26.74 -20.76
C GLY A 274 5.29 27.13 -21.40
N ASP A 275 5.52 26.63 -22.61
CA ASP A 275 6.72 26.91 -23.39
C ASP A 275 6.77 28.39 -23.82
N PRO A 276 7.74 29.18 -23.34
CA PRO A 276 7.82 30.61 -23.65
C PRO A 276 8.05 30.91 -25.14
N LYS A 277 8.55 29.94 -25.92
CA LYS A 277 8.78 30.12 -27.35
C LYS A 277 7.49 29.96 -28.16
N THR A 278 6.62 29.04 -27.74
CA THR A 278 5.44 28.67 -28.52
C THR A 278 4.12 29.08 -27.88
N GLY A 279 4.10 29.41 -26.58
CA GLY A 279 2.87 29.67 -25.81
C GLY A 279 2.02 28.42 -25.56
N LEU A 280 2.53 27.22 -25.86
CA LEU A 280 1.83 25.94 -25.69
C LEU A 280 2.15 25.31 -24.34
N PRO A 281 1.27 24.47 -23.77
CA PRO A 281 1.59 23.72 -22.56
C PRO A 281 2.73 22.74 -22.79
N TYR A 282 3.55 22.53 -21.76
CA TYR A 282 4.53 21.46 -21.75
C TYR A 282 3.85 20.08 -21.83
N ARG A 283 4.49 19.11 -22.50
CA ARG A 283 3.99 17.73 -22.57
C ARG A 283 4.29 16.97 -21.28
N PHE A 284 5.53 17.04 -20.81
CA PHE A 284 6.00 16.36 -19.59
C PHE A 284 6.71 17.30 -18.61
N PRO A 285 6.78 16.95 -17.31
CA PRO A 285 5.94 15.92 -16.68
C PRO A 285 4.46 16.28 -16.77
N VAL A 286 3.58 15.29 -16.77
CA VAL A 286 2.16 15.53 -16.45
C VAL A 286 2.11 16.02 -15.01
N MET A 287 1.42 17.14 -14.76
CA MET A 287 1.32 17.72 -13.43
C MET A 287 -0.06 17.42 -12.87
N THR A 288 -0.10 16.75 -11.71
CA THR A 288 -1.36 16.36 -11.07
C THR A 288 -1.50 17.00 -9.69
N VAL A 289 -2.55 17.80 -9.52
CA VAL A 289 -2.93 18.44 -8.27
C VAL A 289 -3.77 17.48 -7.45
N ASN A 290 -3.29 17.12 -6.27
CA ASN A 290 -3.96 16.25 -5.31
C ASN A 290 -4.70 17.11 -4.28
N LEU A 291 -6.03 17.10 -4.34
CA LEU A 291 -6.91 17.82 -3.43
C LEU A 291 -7.56 16.85 -2.44
N SER A 292 -7.41 17.13 -1.14
CA SER A 292 -8.15 16.43 -0.10
C SER A 292 -9.57 16.98 -0.07
N VAL A 293 -10.55 16.08 -0.08
CA VAL A 293 -11.96 16.40 0.08
C VAL A 293 -12.51 15.81 1.38
N ASP A 294 -13.55 16.43 1.93
CA ASP A 294 -14.31 15.91 3.07
C ASP A 294 -15.35 14.86 2.65
N GLU A 295 -16.15 14.38 3.62
CA GLU A 295 -17.23 13.40 3.40
C GLU A 295 -18.33 13.89 2.45
N ASN A 296 -18.45 15.21 2.26
CA ASN A 296 -19.37 15.84 1.31
C ASN A 296 -18.66 16.22 -0.01
N ARG A 297 -17.46 15.67 -0.23
CA ARG A 297 -16.62 15.91 -1.41
C ARG A 297 -16.21 17.38 -1.60
N GLN A 298 -16.22 18.19 -0.54
CA GLN A 298 -15.76 19.57 -0.56
C GLN A 298 -14.25 19.66 -0.30
N PRO A 299 -13.48 20.44 -1.08
CA PRO A 299 -12.06 20.66 -0.83
C PRO A 299 -11.78 21.27 0.54
N VAL A 300 -10.79 20.73 1.24
CA VAL A 300 -10.41 21.22 2.58
C VAL A 300 -9.50 22.46 2.50
N ASP A 301 -8.54 22.49 1.57
CA ASP A 301 -7.63 23.63 1.39
C ASP A 301 -8.17 24.61 0.34
N HIS A 302 -8.97 25.58 0.78
CA HIS A 302 -9.56 26.59 -0.10
C HIS A 302 -8.54 27.58 -0.68
N ASP A 303 -7.45 27.90 0.04
CA ASP A 303 -6.38 28.77 -0.45
C ASP A 303 -5.69 28.13 -1.65
N PHE A 304 -5.31 26.86 -1.49
CA PHE A 304 -4.67 26.11 -2.55
C PHE A 304 -5.61 25.90 -3.75
N LEU A 305 -6.89 25.59 -3.51
CA LEU A 305 -7.89 25.52 -4.59
C LEU A 305 -8.00 26.84 -5.36
N ASN A 306 -8.05 27.99 -4.68
CA ASN A 306 -8.11 29.30 -5.33
C ASN A 306 -6.88 29.56 -6.19
N PHE A 307 -5.70 29.25 -5.66
CA PHE A 307 -4.44 29.37 -6.38
C PHE A 307 -4.42 28.50 -7.65
N ILE A 308 -4.77 27.22 -7.53
CA ILE A 308 -4.82 26.29 -8.67
C ILE A 308 -5.84 26.76 -9.70
N SER A 309 -7.02 27.19 -9.26
CA SER A 309 -8.05 27.73 -10.16
C SER A 309 -7.53 28.95 -10.93
N ALA A 310 -6.76 29.83 -10.30
CA ALA A 310 -6.21 31.04 -10.91
C ALA A 310 -5.10 30.77 -11.93
N ILE A 311 -4.26 29.75 -11.73
CA ILE A 311 -3.20 29.43 -12.70
C ILE A 311 -3.71 28.55 -13.84
N ASN A 312 -4.67 27.66 -13.60
CA ASN A 312 -5.10 26.68 -14.58
C ASN A 312 -5.91 27.30 -15.74
N VAL A 313 -6.45 28.51 -15.56
CA VAL A 313 -7.13 29.27 -16.64
C VAL A 313 -6.24 29.49 -17.86
N LYS A 314 -4.92 29.60 -17.67
CA LYS A 314 -3.97 29.95 -18.73
C LYS A 314 -3.93 28.91 -19.84
N LEU A 315 -3.68 27.66 -19.48
CA LEU A 315 -3.40 26.56 -20.40
C LEU A 315 -4.08 25.23 -20.05
N GLY A 316 -4.80 25.11 -18.92
CA GLY A 316 -5.38 23.83 -18.50
C GLY A 316 -4.30 22.74 -18.31
N SER A 317 -3.12 23.12 -17.85
CA SER A 317 -1.94 22.24 -17.80
C SER A 317 -1.98 21.26 -16.64
N GLN A 318 -2.78 21.52 -15.61
CA GLN A 318 -2.87 20.70 -14.41
C GLN A 318 -4.04 19.72 -14.48
N ASN A 319 -3.76 18.44 -14.24
CA ASN A 319 -4.78 17.45 -13.89
C ASN A 319 -5.19 17.64 -12.43
N ILE A 320 -6.40 17.24 -12.08
CA ILE A 320 -6.94 17.33 -10.72
C ILE A 320 -7.33 15.92 -10.29
N TYR A 321 -6.77 15.51 -9.16
CA TYR A 321 -7.05 14.26 -8.48
C TYR A 321 -7.62 14.56 -7.09
N ALA A 322 -8.77 13.98 -6.77
CA ALA A 322 -9.49 14.19 -5.53
C ALA A 322 -9.45 12.93 -4.68
N ASN A 323 -9.06 13.07 -3.43
CA ASN A 323 -9.03 11.97 -2.49
C ASN A 323 -9.64 12.35 -1.14
N GLU A 324 -10.22 11.38 -0.45
CA GLU A 324 -10.74 11.57 0.92
C GLU A 324 -9.62 11.47 1.98
N GLY A 325 -8.35 11.44 1.55
CA GLY A 325 -7.17 11.26 2.39
C GLY A 325 -7.22 9.96 3.18
N SER A 326 -7.30 8.81 2.50
CA SER A 326 -7.44 7.49 3.13
C SER A 326 -6.35 7.23 4.17
N LYS A 327 -6.83 6.82 5.35
CA LYS A 327 -6.10 6.54 6.57
C LYS A 327 -5.04 5.45 6.36
N ILE A 328 -3.83 5.70 6.84
CA ILE A 328 -2.89 4.63 7.21
C ILE A 328 -3.57 3.82 8.33
N ALA A 329 -3.57 2.49 8.25
CA ALA A 329 -4.04 1.62 9.33
C ALA A 329 -3.30 1.92 10.63
N MET A 330 -3.95 2.62 11.55
CA MET A 330 -3.46 2.79 12.90
C MET A 330 -3.95 1.60 13.71
N CYS A 331 -3.07 0.75 14.23
CA CYS A 331 -3.43 -0.41 15.07
C CYS A 331 -2.82 -0.30 16.49
N PRO A 332 -3.26 0.64 17.35
CA PRO A 332 -2.60 0.85 18.64
C PRO A 332 -3.32 0.25 19.89
N LEU A 333 -2.50 -0.06 20.90
CA LEU A 333 -2.84 -0.50 22.26
C LEU A 333 -2.93 0.69 23.25
N ALA A 334 -3.58 0.51 24.40
CA ALA A 334 -3.62 1.52 25.46
C ALA A 334 -2.27 1.68 26.19
N LYS A 335 -2.04 2.87 26.79
CA LYS A 335 -0.78 3.23 27.48
C LYS A 335 -0.34 2.29 28.60
N ASP A 336 -1.30 1.64 29.23
CA ASP A 336 -1.11 0.82 30.43
C ASP A 336 -0.81 -0.65 30.11
N GLU A 337 -0.88 -1.06 28.84
CA GLU A 337 -0.45 -2.38 28.40
C GLU A 337 1.06 -2.56 28.65
N GLU A 338 1.46 -3.74 29.12
CA GLU A 338 2.84 -4.02 29.51
C GLU A 338 3.53 -4.93 28.49
N VAL A 339 4.80 -4.65 28.19
CA VAL A 339 5.67 -5.47 27.34
C VAL A 339 6.97 -5.81 28.06
N ILE A 340 7.64 -6.89 27.64
CA ILE A 340 9.00 -7.22 28.07
C ILE A 340 9.96 -6.79 26.97
N ILE A 341 10.86 -5.87 27.30
CA ILE A 341 11.91 -5.39 26.39
C ILE A 341 13.30 -5.79 26.88
N ARG A 342 14.24 -5.96 25.94
CA ARG A 342 15.66 -6.16 26.19
C ARG A 342 16.45 -4.95 25.73
N ASN A 343 17.43 -4.51 26.53
CA ASN A 343 18.43 -3.51 26.17
C ASN A 343 19.77 -3.82 26.85
N PHE A 344 20.78 -2.94 26.68
CA PHE A 344 22.11 -3.12 27.25
C PHE A 344 22.17 -3.23 28.79
N LYS A 345 21.14 -2.75 29.50
CA LYS A 345 21.01 -2.86 30.96
C LYS A 345 20.28 -4.13 31.42
N GLY A 346 19.80 -4.96 30.48
CA GLY A 346 19.08 -6.21 30.74
C GLY A 346 17.63 -6.22 30.24
N LEU A 347 16.79 -7.06 30.87
CA LEU A 347 15.36 -7.21 30.58
C LEU A 347 14.50 -6.38 31.52
N PHE A 348 13.49 -5.72 30.96
CA PHE A 348 12.58 -4.85 31.68
C PHE A 348 11.14 -5.14 31.28
N LYS A 349 10.28 -5.32 32.29
CA LYS A 349 8.83 -5.21 32.11
C LYS A 349 8.45 -3.74 32.25
N VAL A 350 7.80 -3.19 31.23
CA VAL A 350 7.49 -1.77 31.13
C VAL A 350 6.09 -1.56 30.60
N LYS A 351 5.41 -0.53 31.09
CA LYS A 351 4.19 -0.02 30.45
C LYS A 351 4.56 0.59 29.11
N ILE A 352 3.81 0.28 28.07
CA ILE A 352 4.11 0.72 26.70
C ILE A 352 4.15 2.25 26.60
N GLY A 353 3.26 2.96 27.31
CA GLY A 353 3.25 4.42 27.35
C GLY A 353 4.42 5.07 28.11
N SER A 354 5.20 4.28 28.86
CA SER A 354 6.36 4.78 29.63
C SER A 354 7.66 4.83 28.81
N LEU A 355 7.66 4.29 27.60
CA LEU A 355 8.86 4.18 26.75
C LEU A 355 9.37 5.53 26.22
N GLY A 356 8.62 6.62 26.38
CA GLY A 356 9.11 7.99 26.26
C GLY A 356 9.13 8.57 24.84
N ARG A 357 9.29 9.90 24.76
CA ARG A 357 8.90 10.84 23.66
C ARG A 357 9.67 10.75 22.34
N LYS A 358 10.35 9.64 22.02
CA LYS A 358 11.05 9.52 20.73
C LYS A 358 10.39 8.42 19.92
N GLU A 359 9.43 8.81 19.07
CA GLU A 359 8.95 7.97 17.97
C GLU A 359 10.14 7.27 17.29
N LYS A 360 9.96 6.00 16.93
CA LYS A 360 10.94 5.22 16.13
C LYS A 360 12.19 4.74 16.84
N GLN A 361 12.22 4.74 18.17
CA GLN A 361 13.24 3.97 18.89
C GLN A 361 12.98 2.47 18.69
N THR A 362 14.03 1.73 18.32
CA THR A 362 13.97 0.26 18.20
C THR A 362 14.17 -0.38 19.57
N TYR A 363 13.28 -1.29 19.93
CA TYR A 363 13.36 -2.13 21.13
C TYR A 363 13.44 -3.59 20.73
N GLU A 364 14.11 -4.40 21.53
CA GLU A 364 14.03 -5.86 21.41
C GLU A 364 12.86 -6.35 22.26
N LEU A 365 11.79 -6.82 21.64
CA LEU A 365 10.55 -7.27 22.28
C LEU A 365 10.55 -8.78 22.42
N LEU A 366 10.02 -9.29 23.54
CA LEU A 366 9.74 -10.71 23.67
C LEU A 366 8.62 -11.12 22.69
N HIS A 367 8.85 -12.19 21.95
CA HIS A 367 7.85 -12.85 21.11
C HIS A 367 8.20 -14.33 20.98
N GLN A 368 7.33 -15.21 21.50
CA GLN A 368 7.46 -16.68 21.37
C GLN A 368 8.85 -17.22 21.75
N GLY A 369 9.31 -16.90 22.97
CA GLY A 369 10.60 -17.40 23.50
C GLY A 369 11.86 -16.69 22.97
N ARG A 370 11.75 -15.83 21.95
CA ARG A 370 12.85 -15.06 21.38
C ARG A 370 12.63 -13.55 21.48
N PHE A 371 13.69 -12.78 21.28
CA PHE A 371 13.63 -11.32 21.23
C PHE A 371 13.70 -10.85 19.79
N VAL A 372 12.70 -10.07 19.37
CA VAL A 372 12.55 -9.55 18.00
C VAL A 372 12.69 -8.03 18.02
N LYS A 373 13.29 -7.45 16.98
CA LYS A 373 13.39 -5.99 16.88
C LYS A 373 12.02 -5.42 16.53
N GLY A 374 11.60 -4.41 17.29
CA GLY A 374 10.37 -3.68 17.05
C GLY A 374 10.58 -2.17 17.12
N ARG A 375 10.06 -1.46 16.12
CA ARG A 375 10.06 0.01 16.07
C ARG A 375 8.85 0.53 16.85
N PHE A 376 9.08 1.35 17.88
CA PHE A 376 8.00 1.90 18.70
C PHE A 376 7.22 3.01 17.98
N ILE A 377 5.90 2.93 18.05
CA ILE A 377 4.94 3.84 17.41
C ILE A 377 3.99 4.40 18.47
N GLU A 378 3.74 5.71 18.41
CA GLU A 378 2.76 6.42 19.23
C GLU A 378 1.79 7.16 18.29
N VAL A 379 0.48 7.02 18.52
CA VAL A 379 -0.57 7.65 17.71
C VAL A 379 -1.69 8.19 18.61
N GLN A 380 -2.60 8.99 18.06
CA GLN A 380 -3.75 9.54 18.79
C GLN A 380 -5.04 8.78 18.47
N SER A 381 -5.83 8.43 19.48
CA SER A 381 -7.15 7.79 19.31
C SER A 381 -8.14 8.16 20.42
N LYS A 382 -9.44 8.10 20.11
CA LYS A 382 -10.54 8.33 21.05
C LYS A 382 -11.34 7.05 21.36
N ASP A 383 -11.32 6.06 20.46
CA ASP A 383 -12.19 4.89 20.51
C ASP A 383 -11.40 3.68 21.00
N PHE A 384 -11.50 3.40 22.31
CA PHE A 384 -10.87 2.24 22.95
C PHE A 384 -11.93 1.22 23.38
N TYR A 385 -11.54 -0.04 23.40
CA TYR A 385 -12.33 -1.17 23.88
C TYR A 385 -11.50 -1.99 24.86
N GLU A 386 -12.12 -2.39 25.97
CA GLU A 386 -11.56 -3.37 26.91
C GLU A 386 -12.13 -4.75 26.56
N ILE A 387 -11.25 -5.69 26.22
CA ILE A 387 -11.59 -7.08 25.93
C ILE A 387 -11.28 -7.90 27.18
N THR A 388 -12.27 -8.60 27.73
CA THR A 388 -12.09 -9.51 28.88
C THR A 388 -12.11 -10.95 28.41
N LEU A 389 -11.08 -11.70 28.79
CA LEU A 389 -10.90 -13.12 28.45
C LEU A 389 -11.36 -14.04 29.57
N SER A 390 -11.68 -15.28 29.21
CA SER A 390 -12.11 -16.37 30.10
C SER A 390 -11.05 -16.80 31.15
N ASN A 391 -9.79 -16.43 30.97
CA ASN A 391 -8.75 -16.54 32.00
C ASN A 391 -8.70 -15.33 32.94
N GLY A 392 -9.61 -14.37 32.80
CA GLY A 392 -9.69 -13.15 33.61
C GLY A 392 -8.67 -12.07 33.26
N HIS A 393 -7.82 -12.30 32.25
CA HIS A 393 -7.00 -11.23 31.69
C HIS A 393 -7.85 -10.26 30.88
N LYS A 394 -7.40 -9.01 30.87
CA LYS A 394 -8.01 -7.93 30.11
C LYS A 394 -6.95 -7.28 29.22
N VAL A 395 -7.35 -6.85 28.03
CA VAL A 395 -6.51 -6.07 27.13
C VAL A 395 -7.31 -4.89 26.60
N THR A 396 -6.71 -3.69 26.61
CA THR A 396 -7.35 -2.47 26.12
C THR A 396 -6.70 -2.03 24.82
N VAL A 397 -7.50 -1.99 23.76
CA VAL A 397 -7.06 -1.75 22.39
C VAL A 397 -7.99 -0.75 21.69
N THR A 398 -7.57 -0.20 20.56
CA THR A 398 -8.44 0.66 19.75
C THR A 398 -9.42 -0.12 18.89
N ASP A 399 -10.46 0.56 18.39
CA ASP A 399 -11.53 0.00 17.55
C ASP A 399 -11.03 -0.74 16.30
N ASN A 400 -9.91 -0.28 15.74
CA ASN A 400 -9.27 -0.76 14.53
C ASN A 400 -8.03 -1.64 14.78
N HIS A 401 -7.72 -1.94 16.05
CA HIS A 401 -6.64 -2.87 16.39
C HIS A 401 -6.91 -4.28 15.83
N LEU A 402 -5.91 -4.88 15.20
CA LEU A 402 -5.97 -6.22 14.64
C LEU A 402 -5.70 -7.26 15.73
N ASN A 403 -6.63 -8.20 15.87
CA ASN A 403 -6.60 -9.26 16.86
C ASN A 403 -6.44 -10.60 16.16
N VAL A 404 -5.44 -11.38 16.55
CA VAL A 404 -5.23 -12.73 16.04
C VAL A 404 -6.29 -13.63 16.66
N THR A 405 -7.14 -14.24 15.83
CA THR A 405 -8.18 -15.17 16.29
C THR A 405 -8.15 -16.47 15.49
N GLN A 406 -8.79 -17.52 15.99
CA GLN A 406 -8.98 -18.76 15.21
C GLN A 406 -9.85 -18.58 13.95
N ARG A 407 -10.61 -17.47 13.85
CA ARG A 407 -11.37 -17.07 12.64
C ARG A 407 -10.55 -16.24 11.64
N GLY A 408 -9.26 -16.04 11.93
CA GLY A 408 -8.38 -15.12 11.21
C GLY A 408 -8.16 -13.81 11.97
N THR A 409 -7.42 -12.89 11.36
CA THR A 409 -7.10 -11.59 11.97
C THR A 409 -8.29 -10.63 11.81
N LEU A 410 -8.90 -10.20 12.92
CA LEU A 410 -10.10 -9.36 12.94
C LEU A 410 -9.83 -8.01 13.60
N LYS A 411 -10.49 -6.93 13.15
CA LYS A 411 -10.44 -5.65 13.87
C LYS A 411 -11.23 -5.77 15.17
N THR A 412 -10.88 -5.00 16.20
CA THR A 412 -11.57 -5.05 17.51
C THR A 412 -13.08 -4.85 17.40
N LYS A 413 -13.53 -3.91 16.56
CA LYS A 413 -14.95 -3.68 16.31
C LYS A 413 -15.70 -4.86 15.67
N ASP A 414 -14.95 -5.77 15.03
CA ASP A 414 -15.49 -6.95 14.34
C ASP A 414 -15.39 -8.22 15.22
N LEU A 415 -14.78 -8.11 16.41
CA LEU A 415 -14.77 -9.19 17.40
C LEU A 415 -16.14 -9.37 18.01
N VAL A 416 -16.46 -10.62 18.31
CA VAL A 416 -17.67 -10.98 19.07
C VAL A 416 -17.30 -11.82 20.28
N VAL A 417 -18.16 -11.80 21.31
CA VAL A 417 -18.06 -12.72 22.44
C VAL A 417 -18.06 -14.16 21.91
N GLY A 418 -17.09 -14.96 22.37
CA GLY A 418 -16.84 -16.30 21.86
C GLY A 418 -15.70 -16.41 20.83
N ASP A 419 -15.17 -15.30 20.31
CA ASP A 419 -13.88 -15.33 19.62
C ASP A 419 -12.74 -15.64 20.61
N THR A 420 -11.56 -16.00 20.10
CA THR A 420 -10.43 -16.43 20.95
C THR A 420 -9.18 -15.61 20.70
N LEU A 421 -8.40 -15.34 21.75
CA LEU A 421 -7.07 -14.73 21.63
C LEU A 421 -5.94 -15.67 22.11
N PRO A 422 -4.79 -15.72 21.41
CA PRO A 422 -3.70 -16.66 21.69
C PRO A 422 -2.73 -16.18 22.77
N PHE A 423 -2.29 -17.09 23.63
CA PHE A 423 -1.22 -16.90 24.60
C PHE A 423 -0.04 -17.83 24.30
N ASN A 424 1.18 -17.32 24.44
CA ASN A 424 2.41 -18.06 24.23
C ASN A 424 2.70 -19.08 25.36
N LEU A 425 3.13 -20.29 24.97
CA LEU A 425 3.60 -21.34 25.89
C LEU A 425 5.10 -21.65 25.75
N ILE A 426 5.84 -20.90 24.93
CA ILE A 426 7.29 -21.11 24.74
C ILE A 426 8.08 -20.27 25.77
N PRO A 427 8.86 -20.88 26.68
CA PRO A 427 9.72 -20.14 27.60
C PRO A 427 10.88 -19.46 26.88
N TYR A 428 11.51 -18.46 27.51
CA TYR A 428 12.79 -17.91 27.05
C TYR A 428 13.89 -18.11 28.10
N GLU A 429 15.13 -18.24 27.62
CA GLU A 429 16.31 -18.41 28.47
C GLU A 429 16.79 -17.10 29.10
N GLY A 430 17.20 -17.19 30.36
CA GLY A 430 17.79 -16.10 31.14
C GLY A 430 19.09 -16.55 31.81
N ASN A 431 19.82 -15.61 32.42
CA ASN A 431 21.19 -15.86 32.89
C ASN A 431 21.31 -15.75 34.42
N GLY A 432 21.97 -16.72 35.03
CA GLY A 432 22.33 -16.71 36.45
C GLY A 432 21.15 -16.86 37.41
N GLY A 433 21.46 -17.06 38.70
CA GLY A 433 20.48 -17.39 39.75
C GLY A 433 20.19 -18.89 39.83
N SER A 434 20.24 -19.44 41.04
CA SER A 434 19.88 -20.82 41.32
C SER A 434 18.40 -20.95 41.66
N TYR A 435 17.88 -22.17 41.58
CA TYR A 435 16.54 -22.51 42.05
C TYR A 435 16.32 -22.10 43.50
N ASP A 436 17.25 -22.42 44.41
CA ASP A 436 17.09 -22.15 45.84
C ASP A 436 17.14 -20.65 46.17
N LEU A 437 17.90 -19.85 45.41
CA LEU A 437 17.84 -18.40 45.52
C LEU A 437 16.48 -17.86 45.08
N GLY A 438 15.94 -18.39 43.97
CA GLY A 438 14.58 -18.11 43.54
C GLY A 438 13.58 -18.46 44.64
N TYR A 439 13.70 -19.64 45.22
CA TYR A 439 12.85 -20.15 46.29
C TYR A 439 12.87 -19.27 47.54
N LEU A 440 14.05 -18.78 47.96
CA LEU A 440 14.18 -17.79 49.04
C LEU A 440 13.41 -16.50 48.74
N VAL A 441 13.55 -15.96 47.52
CA VAL A 441 12.86 -14.74 47.07
C VAL A 441 11.35 -14.96 47.02
N GLY A 442 10.90 -16.09 46.47
CA GLY A 442 9.51 -16.51 46.42
C GLY A 442 8.88 -16.64 47.80
N ALA A 443 9.57 -17.35 48.70
CA ALA A 443 9.11 -17.52 50.07
C ALA A 443 8.98 -16.18 50.79
N TYR A 444 9.92 -15.26 50.55
CA TYR A 444 9.82 -13.89 51.06
C TYR A 444 8.63 -13.16 50.47
N LEU A 445 8.33 -13.31 49.17
CA LEU A 445 7.21 -12.62 48.51
C LEU A 445 5.86 -12.98 49.14
N GLY A 446 5.64 -14.23 49.52
CA GLY A 446 4.45 -14.67 50.27
C GLY A 446 4.44 -14.15 51.71
N ASP A 447 5.15 -14.82 52.62
CA ASP A 447 5.07 -14.59 54.08
C ASP A 447 6.22 -13.75 54.68
N GLY A 448 7.00 -13.06 53.84
CA GLY A 448 8.16 -12.28 54.27
C GLY A 448 7.88 -10.80 54.53
N CYS A 449 8.56 -10.24 55.53
CA CYS A 449 8.63 -8.79 55.77
C CYS A 449 10.04 -8.35 56.21
N ILE A 450 10.37 -7.07 56.03
CA ILE A 450 11.59 -6.46 56.58
C ILE A 450 11.19 -5.48 57.68
N SER A 451 11.73 -5.68 58.88
CA SER A 451 11.55 -4.78 60.02
C SER A 451 12.88 -4.49 60.68
N ASN A 452 13.18 -3.20 60.93
CA ASN A 452 14.44 -2.73 61.53
C ASN A 452 15.70 -3.36 60.91
N GLY A 453 15.69 -3.51 59.58
CA GLY A 453 16.82 -4.08 58.83
C GLY A 453 16.98 -5.60 58.91
N THR A 454 16.05 -6.32 59.56
CA THR A 454 16.01 -7.78 59.65
C THR A 454 14.97 -8.33 58.67
N ALA A 455 15.31 -9.37 57.92
CA ALA A 455 14.34 -10.11 57.11
C ALA A 455 13.66 -11.17 57.98
N ILE A 456 12.34 -11.22 57.94
CA ILE A 456 11.50 -12.08 58.78
C ILE A 456 10.57 -12.88 57.85
N PHE A 457 10.55 -14.20 58.00
CA PHE A 457 9.60 -15.09 57.32
C PHE A 457 8.66 -15.66 58.39
N SER A 458 7.35 -15.41 58.25
CA SER A 458 6.35 -15.80 59.24
C SER A 458 5.63 -17.07 58.79
N LEU A 459 6.14 -18.25 59.17
CA LEU A 459 5.68 -19.53 58.64
C LEU A 459 4.79 -20.26 59.64
N ASN A 460 3.77 -20.99 59.19
CA ASN A 460 2.99 -21.83 60.09
C ASN A 460 3.86 -22.98 60.64
N ASN A 461 3.89 -23.15 61.96
CA ASN A 461 4.80 -24.09 62.63
C ASN A 461 4.40 -25.58 62.49
N THR A 462 3.25 -25.87 61.90
CA THR A 462 2.78 -27.25 61.64
C THR A 462 2.87 -27.60 60.16
N THR A 463 2.43 -26.69 59.28
CA THR A 463 2.27 -27.00 57.84
C THR A 463 3.44 -26.56 56.97
N LYS A 464 4.34 -25.68 57.47
CA LYS A 464 5.42 -25.08 56.65
C LYS A 464 6.83 -25.39 57.17
N MET A 465 7.00 -26.44 57.97
CA MET A 465 8.32 -26.82 58.52
C MET A 465 9.34 -27.20 57.44
N ASN A 466 8.91 -27.80 56.33
CA ASN A 466 9.80 -28.10 55.21
C ASN A 466 10.36 -26.81 54.58
N VAL A 467 9.53 -25.77 54.48
CA VAL A 467 9.95 -24.45 53.98
C VAL A 467 10.93 -23.82 54.96
N PHE A 468 10.63 -23.87 56.25
CA PHE A 468 11.53 -23.37 57.30
C PHE A 468 12.91 -24.02 57.23
N ASN A 469 12.98 -25.35 57.20
CA ASN A 469 14.24 -26.09 57.14
C ASN A 469 15.02 -25.74 55.87
N LYS A 470 14.34 -25.71 54.71
CA LYS A 470 14.97 -25.36 53.43
C LYS A 470 15.56 -23.95 53.44
N LEU A 471 14.82 -22.96 53.95
CA LEU A 471 15.30 -21.59 54.08
C LEU A 471 16.46 -21.49 55.07
N GLN A 472 16.38 -22.19 56.22
CA GLN A 472 17.44 -22.19 57.22
C GLN A 472 18.75 -22.75 56.64
N THR A 473 18.71 -23.92 56.02
CA THR A 473 19.86 -24.55 55.37
C THR A 473 20.47 -23.61 54.32
N PHE A 474 19.66 -23.11 53.39
CA PHE A 474 20.16 -22.23 52.33
C PHE A 474 20.75 -20.92 52.87
N ILE A 475 20.11 -20.29 53.87
CA ILE A 475 20.63 -19.05 54.46
C ILE A 475 21.95 -19.31 55.20
N SER A 476 22.04 -20.38 55.99
CA SER A 476 23.20 -20.63 56.86
C SER A 476 24.38 -21.27 56.14
N GLU A 477 24.14 -22.24 55.26
CA GLU A 477 25.19 -23.03 54.61
C GLU A 477 25.67 -22.39 53.29
N GLU A 478 24.75 -21.86 52.48
CA GLU A 478 25.09 -21.31 51.15
C GLU A 478 25.32 -19.79 51.17
N LEU A 479 24.54 -19.04 51.96
CA LEU A 479 24.65 -17.57 52.04
C LEU A 479 25.47 -17.07 53.25
N GLY A 480 25.90 -17.97 54.15
CA GLY A 480 26.68 -17.63 55.35
C GLY A 480 25.96 -16.74 56.36
N GLY A 481 24.63 -16.72 56.36
CA GLY A 481 23.80 -15.88 57.22
C GLY A 481 23.41 -16.56 58.55
N THR A 482 23.45 -15.81 59.64
CA THR A 482 22.87 -16.27 60.91
C THR A 482 21.34 -16.21 60.84
N VAL A 483 20.70 -17.30 61.29
CA VAL A 483 19.26 -17.44 61.40
C VAL A 483 18.88 -17.58 62.88
N HIS A 484 17.90 -16.81 63.32
CA HIS A 484 17.26 -16.96 64.63
C HIS A 484 15.78 -17.28 64.41
N PHE A 485 15.24 -18.20 65.21
CA PHE A 485 13.82 -18.51 65.16
C PHE A 485 13.13 -18.15 66.47
N GLN A 486 11.87 -17.73 66.36
CA GLN A 486 10.99 -17.48 67.49
C GLN A 486 9.65 -18.17 67.22
N ASP A 487 9.28 -19.11 68.09
CA ASP A 487 7.94 -19.71 68.07
C ASP A 487 6.95 -18.78 68.77
N LYS A 488 5.86 -18.44 68.08
CA LYS A 488 4.74 -17.63 68.59
C LYS A 488 3.42 -18.42 68.54
N GLY A 489 3.46 -19.71 68.88
CA GLY A 489 2.26 -20.54 69.06
C GLY A 489 1.83 -21.25 67.78
N ASN A 490 1.25 -20.54 66.80
CA ASN A 490 0.85 -21.11 65.50
C ASN A 490 1.77 -20.66 64.35
N VAL A 491 2.71 -19.76 64.64
CA VAL A 491 3.61 -19.13 63.67
C VAL A 491 5.04 -19.20 64.18
N LEU A 492 5.92 -19.73 63.34
CA LEU A 492 7.36 -19.77 63.51
C LEU A 492 8.00 -18.65 62.68
N ASN A 493 8.60 -17.68 63.36
CA ASN A 493 9.30 -16.59 62.71
C ASN A 493 10.76 -16.97 62.48
N LEU A 494 11.15 -17.15 61.22
CA LEU A 494 12.56 -17.25 60.82
C LEU A 494 13.09 -15.83 60.58
N THR A 495 14.09 -15.42 61.33
CA THR A 495 14.68 -14.08 61.23
C THR A 495 16.15 -14.15 60.86
N THR A 496 16.59 -13.29 59.94
CA THR A 496 18.00 -13.15 59.59
C THR A 496 18.41 -11.68 59.49
N ARG A 497 19.56 -11.37 60.10
CA ARG A 497 20.22 -10.06 60.02
C ARG A 497 21.29 -10.01 58.92
N SER A 498 21.38 -11.04 58.08
CA SER A 498 22.34 -11.09 56.99
C SER A 498 22.10 -9.95 55.99
N SER A 499 23.11 -9.08 55.84
CA SER A 499 23.11 -8.01 54.84
C SER A 499 23.03 -8.57 53.43
N THR A 500 23.63 -9.74 53.18
CA THR A 500 23.58 -10.47 51.90
C THR A 500 22.17 -10.91 51.56
N VAL A 501 21.48 -11.59 52.48
CA VAL A 501 20.09 -12.04 52.27
C VAL A 501 19.17 -10.84 52.00
N LYS A 502 19.33 -9.77 52.77
CA LYS A 502 18.57 -8.53 52.58
C LYS A 502 18.83 -7.89 51.22
N ALA A 503 20.09 -7.83 50.78
CA ALA A 503 20.47 -7.27 49.49
C ALA A 503 19.84 -8.08 48.34
N LEU A 504 19.90 -9.41 48.43
CA LEU A 504 19.30 -10.33 47.44
C LEU A 504 17.77 -10.17 47.39
N ILE A 505 17.09 -10.11 48.54
CA ILE A 505 15.64 -9.87 48.58
C ILE A 505 15.30 -8.52 47.94
N ARG A 506 16.02 -7.45 48.29
CA ARG A 506 15.78 -6.10 47.73
C ARG A 506 16.16 -5.97 46.26
N GLU A 507 16.97 -6.87 45.72
CA GLU A 507 17.27 -6.92 44.29
C GLU A 507 16.05 -7.38 43.48
N PHE A 508 15.29 -8.35 44.00
CA PHE A 508 14.19 -9.02 43.27
C PHE A 508 12.79 -8.66 43.75
N VAL A 509 12.65 -8.00 44.90
CA VAL A 509 11.36 -7.64 45.50
C VAL A 509 11.24 -6.13 45.63
N ILE A 510 10.07 -5.60 45.27
CA ILE A 510 9.75 -4.17 45.37
C ILE A 510 8.61 -4.00 46.38
N GLY A 511 8.70 -2.95 47.20
CA GLY A 511 7.70 -2.63 48.23
C GLY A 511 7.87 -3.46 49.50
N ASP A 512 7.32 -2.93 50.60
CA ASP A 512 7.55 -3.45 51.94
C ASP A 512 6.28 -4.06 52.59
N GLY A 513 5.12 -3.99 51.95
CA GLY A 513 3.83 -4.45 52.50
C GLY A 513 2.89 -5.08 51.47
N ALA A 514 1.88 -5.83 51.92
CA ALA A 514 1.03 -6.67 51.08
C ALA A 514 0.28 -5.94 49.94
N LYS A 515 -0.03 -4.65 50.11
CA LYS A 515 -0.75 -3.84 49.09
C LYS A 515 0.15 -3.32 47.96
N ASN A 516 1.45 -3.16 48.23
CA ASN A 516 2.42 -2.52 47.34
C ASN A 516 3.63 -3.42 47.01
N LYS A 517 3.66 -4.65 47.53
CA LYS A 517 4.64 -5.69 47.18
C LYS A 517 4.53 -6.07 45.70
N GLY A 518 5.66 -6.31 45.06
CA GLY A 518 5.77 -6.74 43.67
C GLY A 518 7.12 -7.40 43.39
N ILE A 519 7.26 -7.94 42.17
CA ILE A 519 8.48 -8.58 41.69
C ILE A 519 9.24 -7.56 40.84
N ASN A 520 10.54 -7.41 41.09
CA ASN A 520 11.40 -6.59 40.28
C ASN A 520 11.63 -7.25 38.91
N SER A 521 11.64 -6.49 37.82
CA SER A 521 11.90 -7.02 36.48
C SER A 521 13.27 -7.69 36.34
N ARG A 522 14.21 -7.42 37.25
CA ARG A 522 15.47 -8.18 37.35
C ARG A 522 15.27 -9.69 37.54
N ALA A 523 14.16 -10.12 38.15
CA ALA A 523 13.83 -11.54 38.27
C ALA A 523 13.58 -12.19 36.89
N LEU A 524 13.05 -11.44 35.93
CA LEU A 524 12.81 -11.90 34.55
C LEU A 524 14.13 -12.13 33.78
N GLN A 525 15.24 -11.56 34.24
CA GLN A 525 16.56 -11.75 33.61
C GLN A 525 17.22 -13.08 33.99
N LYS A 526 16.75 -13.72 35.07
CA LYS A 526 17.41 -14.88 35.66
C LYS A 526 17.04 -16.18 34.95
N SER A 527 17.80 -17.21 35.24
CA SER A 527 17.65 -18.55 34.68
C SER A 527 16.21 -19.09 34.87
N ILE A 528 15.83 -20.06 34.04
CA ILE A 528 14.57 -20.79 34.23
C ILE A 528 14.49 -21.39 35.65
N PRO A 529 15.51 -22.11 36.16
CA PRO A 529 15.50 -22.62 37.53
C PRO A 529 15.22 -21.57 38.60
N PHE A 530 15.80 -20.37 38.49
CA PHE A 530 15.51 -19.29 39.45
C PHE A 530 14.04 -18.86 39.41
N ARG A 531 13.48 -18.68 38.22
CA ARG A 531 12.09 -18.21 38.06
C ARG A 531 11.09 -19.28 38.50
N GLU A 532 11.39 -20.55 38.26
CA GLU A 532 10.63 -21.69 38.81
C GLU A 532 10.70 -21.70 40.34
N GLY A 533 11.91 -21.62 40.90
CA GLY A 533 12.11 -21.53 42.35
C GLY A 533 11.34 -20.35 42.96
N LEU A 534 11.31 -19.20 42.30
CA LEU A 534 10.55 -18.02 42.74
C LEU A 534 9.05 -18.31 42.85
N LEU A 535 8.44 -18.95 41.85
CA LEU A 535 7.02 -19.31 41.93
C LEU A 535 6.77 -20.37 43.00
N ASP A 536 7.62 -21.40 43.06
CA ASP A 536 7.49 -22.51 44.01
C ASP A 536 7.66 -22.04 45.46
N GLY A 537 8.61 -21.14 45.71
CA GLY A 537 8.81 -20.55 47.03
C GLY A 537 7.61 -19.72 47.47
N TYR A 538 6.99 -18.96 46.55
CA TYR A 538 5.78 -18.20 46.85
C TYR A 538 4.63 -19.15 47.15
N LEU A 539 4.41 -20.16 46.31
CA LEU A 539 3.37 -21.17 46.51
C LEU A 539 3.57 -21.95 47.82
N ALA A 540 4.81 -22.22 48.22
CA ALA A 540 5.09 -22.94 49.45
C ALA A 540 4.79 -22.13 50.72
N THR A 541 4.84 -20.80 50.64
CA THR A 541 4.46 -19.91 51.75
C THR A 541 3.00 -19.49 51.65
N ASP A 542 2.63 -18.70 50.65
CA ASP A 542 1.29 -18.10 50.58
C ASP A 542 0.39 -18.76 49.51
N GLY A 543 0.76 -19.95 49.04
CA GLY A 543 -0.04 -20.73 48.10
C GLY A 543 -1.18 -21.50 48.77
N GLY A 544 -2.38 -21.38 48.22
CA GLY A 544 -3.53 -22.22 48.55
C GLY A 544 -3.54 -23.54 47.76
N ALA A 545 -4.52 -24.39 48.05
CA ALA A 545 -4.72 -25.64 47.30
C ALA A 545 -4.87 -25.38 45.78
N LYS A 546 -4.28 -26.27 44.96
CA LYS A 546 -4.33 -26.26 43.48
C LYS A 546 -3.60 -25.07 42.81
N GLU A 547 -2.39 -24.75 43.28
CA GLU A 547 -1.48 -23.76 42.67
C GLU A 547 -2.07 -22.35 42.56
N ARG A 548 -2.68 -21.87 43.66
CA ARG A 548 -3.32 -20.55 43.74
C ARG A 548 -2.53 -19.62 44.64
N ILE A 549 -2.23 -18.43 44.15
CA ILE A 549 -1.65 -17.35 44.93
C ILE A 549 -2.73 -16.29 45.18
N TYR A 550 -2.89 -15.88 46.43
CA TYR A 550 -3.81 -14.83 46.83
C TYR A 550 -3.04 -13.54 47.08
N THR A 551 -3.49 -12.42 46.53
CA THR A 551 -2.81 -11.13 46.76
C THR A 551 -3.78 -9.97 46.69
N THR A 552 -3.55 -8.95 47.52
CA THR A 552 -4.27 -7.66 47.43
C THR A 552 -3.56 -6.67 46.49
N SER A 553 -2.38 -7.03 45.97
CA SER A 553 -1.59 -6.17 45.09
C SER A 553 -1.93 -6.45 43.63
N LYS A 554 -2.61 -5.50 42.96
CA LYS A 554 -2.85 -5.57 41.51
C LYS A 554 -1.53 -5.65 40.71
N ARG A 555 -0.48 -5.01 41.21
CA ARG A 555 0.87 -5.11 40.64
C ARG A 555 1.41 -6.54 40.70
N MET A 556 1.25 -7.20 41.85
CA MET A 556 1.69 -8.58 42.04
C MET A 556 1.00 -9.53 41.05
N VAL A 557 -0.28 -9.31 40.74
CA VAL A 557 -0.99 -10.08 39.69
C VAL A 557 -0.27 -9.98 38.35
N ALA A 558 0.01 -8.76 37.89
CA ALA A 558 0.70 -8.54 36.62
C ALA A 558 2.15 -9.07 36.63
N ASP A 559 2.84 -8.97 37.77
CA ASP A 559 4.20 -9.48 37.95
C ASP A 559 4.23 -11.03 37.92
N LEU A 560 3.30 -11.70 38.60
CA LEU A 560 3.15 -13.16 38.58
C LEU A 560 2.79 -13.68 37.19
N SER A 561 1.88 -13.01 36.49
CA SER A 561 1.54 -13.36 35.10
C SER A 561 2.73 -13.21 34.17
N ALA A 562 3.59 -12.21 34.37
CA ALA A 562 4.81 -12.04 33.57
C ALA A 562 5.88 -13.10 33.88
N VAL A 563 6.07 -13.47 35.15
CA VAL A 563 6.97 -14.58 35.52
C VAL A 563 6.44 -15.90 34.94
N ALA A 564 5.15 -16.17 35.05
CA ALA A 564 4.53 -17.36 34.48
C ALA A 564 4.70 -17.42 32.95
N ALA A 565 4.37 -16.33 32.24
CA ALA A 565 4.54 -16.25 30.78
C ALA A 565 6.00 -16.44 30.35
N SER A 566 6.96 -15.99 31.16
CA SER A 566 8.39 -16.18 30.91
C SER A 566 8.86 -17.65 30.99
N LEU A 567 8.08 -18.50 31.67
CA LEU A 567 8.27 -19.94 31.83
C LEU A 567 7.37 -20.75 30.90
N GLY A 568 6.67 -20.13 29.95
CA GLY A 568 5.72 -20.82 29.08
C GLY A 568 4.45 -21.29 29.80
N ARG A 569 4.11 -20.66 30.94
CA ARG A 569 2.90 -20.94 31.73
C ARG A 569 1.89 -19.81 31.58
N VAL A 570 0.61 -20.14 31.65
CA VAL A 570 -0.48 -19.14 31.65
C VAL A 570 -1.13 -19.02 33.03
N THR A 571 -1.74 -17.87 33.29
CA THR A 571 -2.43 -17.58 34.56
C THR A 571 -3.92 -17.44 34.34
N ASN A 572 -4.70 -17.83 35.33
CA ASN A 572 -6.12 -17.48 35.44
C ASN A 572 -6.31 -16.59 36.67
N VAL A 573 -6.82 -15.39 36.43
CA VAL A 573 -7.00 -14.34 37.43
C VAL A 573 -8.48 -14.25 37.76
N LYS A 574 -8.83 -14.42 39.04
CA LYS A 574 -10.20 -14.22 39.53
C LYS A 574 -10.23 -13.15 40.61
N LEU A 575 -11.25 -12.31 40.55
CA LEU A 575 -11.63 -11.42 41.63
C LEU A 575 -12.40 -12.23 42.68
N GLU A 576 -11.90 -12.30 43.92
CA GLU A 576 -12.65 -12.84 45.05
C GLU A 576 -13.03 -11.66 45.97
N ASP A 577 -14.27 -11.19 45.85
CA ASP A 577 -14.77 -9.99 46.57
C ASP A 577 -15.32 -10.29 47.97
N ASN A 578 -15.25 -11.55 48.45
CA ASN A 578 -16.07 -12.03 49.56
C ASN A 578 -15.30 -12.66 50.74
N ARG A 579 -14.06 -12.23 51.01
CA ARG A 579 -13.40 -12.60 52.28
C ARG A 579 -13.35 -11.39 53.20
N SER A 580 -13.97 -11.49 54.38
CA SER A 580 -13.64 -10.64 55.53
C SER A 580 -12.20 -10.93 55.96
N THR A 581 -11.23 -10.38 55.23
CA THR A 581 -9.81 -10.57 55.54
C THR A 581 -9.42 -9.61 56.66
N GLY A 582 -8.38 -9.96 57.43
CA GLY A 582 -7.77 -9.07 58.43
C GLY A 582 -7.15 -7.78 57.87
N TYR A 583 -7.41 -7.45 56.59
CA TYR A 583 -6.90 -6.30 55.86
C TYR A 583 -8.00 -5.29 55.42
N GLY A 584 -9.26 -5.48 55.85
CA GLY A 584 -10.41 -4.62 55.54
C GLY A 584 -11.12 -4.96 54.21
N ASP A 585 -11.94 -4.05 53.68
CA ASP A 585 -12.70 -4.15 52.40
C ASP A 585 -11.82 -4.13 51.13
N SER A 586 -10.60 -4.67 51.20
CA SER A 586 -9.67 -4.66 50.07
C SER A 586 -9.94 -5.84 49.13
N THR A 587 -10.07 -5.58 47.83
CA THR A 587 -10.22 -6.60 46.80
C THR A 587 -9.05 -7.61 46.83
N VAL A 588 -9.37 -8.91 46.89
CA VAL A 588 -8.40 -9.99 46.85
C VAL A 588 -8.40 -10.63 45.45
N TYR A 589 -7.23 -10.71 44.85
CA TYR A 589 -7.01 -11.40 43.58
C TYR A 589 -6.54 -12.82 43.83
N CYS A 590 -7.14 -13.79 43.17
CA CYS A 590 -6.67 -15.17 43.09
C CYS A 590 -5.98 -15.38 41.74
N VAL A 591 -4.67 -15.61 41.75
CA VAL A 591 -3.88 -15.96 40.57
C VAL A 591 -3.61 -17.46 40.60
N LYS A 592 -4.27 -18.19 39.69
CA LYS A 592 -4.00 -19.62 39.50
C LYS A 592 -2.98 -19.80 38.38
N LEU A 593 -1.90 -20.53 38.66
CA LEU A 593 -0.92 -20.93 37.66
C LEU A 593 -1.40 -22.20 36.95
N TYR A 594 -1.21 -22.28 35.64
CA TYR A 594 -1.37 -23.53 34.88
C TYR A 594 -0.01 -23.95 34.33
N ASP A 595 0.44 -25.12 34.73
CA ASP A 595 1.60 -25.74 34.10
C ASP A 595 1.25 -26.19 32.67
N SER A 596 2.23 -26.15 31.76
CA SER A 596 2.06 -26.58 30.36
C SER A 596 1.63 -28.05 30.25
N VAL A 597 1.93 -28.83 31.30
CA VAL A 597 1.56 -30.24 31.53
C VAL A 597 0.16 -30.39 32.15
N GLY A 598 -0.29 -29.41 32.95
CA GLY A 598 -1.61 -29.39 33.61
C GLY A 598 -2.77 -28.97 32.70
N LEU A 599 -2.47 -28.29 31.59
CA LEU A 599 -3.37 -28.18 30.43
C LEU A 599 -3.34 -29.53 29.68
N THR A 600 -3.98 -30.55 30.26
CA THR A 600 -4.13 -31.88 29.65
C THR A 600 -4.66 -31.73 28.22
N THR A 601 -4.37 -32.67 27.32
CA THR A 601 -4.75 -32.70 25.88
C THR A 601 -6.26 -32.54 25.56
N ARG A 602 -7.12 -32.30 26.56
CA ARG A 602 -8.53 -31.95 26.39
C ARG A 602 -8.72 -30.44 26.42
N SER A 603 -9.18 -29.87 25.29
CA SER A 603 -9.76 -28.53 25.24
C SER A 603 -10.89 -28.41 26.27
N TYR A 604 -10.89 -27.33 27.05
CA TYR A 604 -11.99 -27.05 27.97
C TYR A 604 -13.00 -26.16 27.26
N ARG A 605 -14.06 -26.79 26.75
CA ARG A 605 -15.08 -26.16 25.90
C ARG A 605 -15.58 -24.85 26.52
N GLY A 606 -15.43 -23.75 25.79
CA GLY A 606 -15.85 -22.40 26.22
C GLY A 606 -14.93 -21.72 27.23
N VAL A 607 -13.76 -22.27 27.54
CA VAL A 607 -12.74 -21.61 28.38
C VAL A 607 -11.40 -21.53 27.67
N TRP A 608 -10.89 -22.61 27.08
CA TRP A 608 -9.69 -22.52 26.24
C TRP A 608 -9.54 -23.70 25.28
N GLU A 609 -8.75 -23.48 24.24
CA GLU A 609 -8.32 -24.48 23.26
C GLU A 609 -6.80 -24.45 23.13
N LYS A 610 -6.15 -25.62 23.11
CA LYS A 610 -4.70 -25.72 22.88
C LYS A 610 -4.44 -25.90 21.39
N ASP A 611 -3.41 -25.24 20.88
CA ASP A 611 -3.01 -25.43 19.47
C ASP A 611 -2.49 -26.86 19.23
N SER A 612 -2.53 -27.32 17.98
CA SER A 612 -2.08 -28.66 17.60
C SER A 612 -0.60 -28.90 17.86
N ASN A 613 0.20 -27.83 17.89
CA ASN A 613 1.65 -27.87 18.01
C ASN A 613 2.12 -27.72 19.47
N GLY A 614 1.19 -27.42 20.39
CA GLY A 614 1.45 -27.27 21.83
C GLY A 614 2.19 -26.00 22.23
N HIS A 615 2.37 -25.04 21.32
CA HIS A 615 3.13 -23.81 21.53
C HIS A 615 2.26 -22.63 21.98
N GLN A 616 0.93 -22.75 21.88
CA GLN A 616 -0.02 -21.70 22.23
C GLN A 616 -1.29 -22.25 22.86
N VAL A 617 -1.97 -21.38 23.63
CA VAL A 617 -3.32 -21.66 24.14
C VAL A 617 -4.23 -20.47 23.86
N TRP A 618 -5.42 -20.75 23.36
CA TRP A 618 -6.43 -19.79 22.93
C TRP A 618 -7.47 -19.64 24.03
N PHE A 619 -7.70 -18.42 24.52
CA PHE A 619 -8.73 -18.12 25.51
C PHE A 619 -9.90 -17.39 24.86
N TYR A 620 -11.12 -17.79 25.20
CA TYR A 620 -12.34 -17.16 24.70
C TYR A 620 -12.52 -15.76 25.28
N ILE A 621 -12.99 -14.84 24.45
CA ILE A 621 -13.50 -13.53 24.80
C ILE A 621 -14.86 -13.71 25.47
N THR A 622 -14.96 -13.20 26.70
CA THR A 622 -16.18 -13.27 27.52
C THR A 622 -16.94 -11.95 27.54
N ASP A 623 -16.28 -10.84 27.30
CA ASP A 623 -16.88 -9.50 27.30
C ASP A 623 -16.03 -8.52 26.47
N ILE A 624 -16.71 -7.57 25.81
CA ILE A 624 -16.09 -6.49 25.04
C ILE A 624 -16.86 -5.21 25.36
N GLN A 625 -16.19 -4.23 25.98
CA GLN A 625 -16.84 -2.99 26.41
C GLN A 625 -16.11 -1.76 25.86
N PRO A 626 -16.83 -0.76 25.31
CA PRO A 626 -16.21 0.50 24.92
C PRO A 626 -15.70 1.23 26.17
N VAL A 627 -14.48 1.75 26.09
CA VAL A 627 -13.89 2.62 27.10
C VAL A 627 -14.18 4.06 26.69
N LEU A 628 -15.24 4.63 27.25
CA LEU A 628 -15.63 6.02 26.97
C LEU A 628 -14.54 6.99 27.44
N LYS A 629 -13.98 7.75 26.51
CA LYS A 629 -13.01 8.82 26.76
C LYS A 629 -13.56 10.14 26.26
N GLU A 630 -13.56 11.16 27.11
CA GLU A 630 -14.02 12.52 26.73
C GLU A 630 -13.01 13.27 25.86
N LYS A 631 -11.76 12.79 25.78
CA LYS A 631 -10.65 13.43 25.05
C LYS A 631 -9.85 12.38 24.28
N VAL A 632 -9.28 12.80 23.16
CA VAL A 632 -8.32 12.01 22.40
C VAL A 632 -7.12 11.66 23.29
N GLU A 633 -6.84 10.37 23.48
CA GLU A 633 -5.70 9.86 24.23
C GLU A 633 -4.62 9.29 23.29
N LYS A 634 -3.42 9.14 23.82
CA LYS A 634 -2.32 8.46 23.12
C LYS A 634 -2.53 6.96 23.16
N ALA A 635 -2.27 6.32 22.03
CA ALA A 635 -2.29 4.89 21.82
C ALA A 635 -0.91 4.47 21.27
N TYR A 636 -0.49 3.23 21.53
CA TYR A 636 0.90 2.81 21.36
C TYR A 636 0.98 1.46 20.66
N CYS A 637 2.02 1.24 19.86
CA CYS A 637 2.28 -0.06 19.25
C CYS A 637 3.75 -0.25 18.95
N PHE A 638 4.08 -1.42 18.40
CA PHE A 638 5.35 -1.69 17.78
C PHE A 638 5.12 -2.15 16.35
N GLU A 639 6.07 -1.87 15.46
CA GLU A 639 6.20 -2.54 14.17
C GLU A 639 7.32 -3.56 14.30
N VAL A 640 6.98 -4.83 14.11
CA VAL A 640 7.89 -5.98 14.26
C VAL A 640 7.96 -6.77 12.96
N ASP A 641 9.18 -7.15 12.58
CA ASP A 641 9.46 -7.96 11.40
C ASP A 641 9.43 -9.45 11.77
N THR A 642 8.23 -9.97 12.02
CA THR A 642 7.95 -11.41 12.22
C THR A 642 7.06 -11.91 11.09
N GLU A 643 7.12 -13.19 10.77
CA GLU A 643 6.33 -13.81 9.68
C GLU A 643 4.83 -13.55 9.82
N GLU A 644 4.32 -13.57 11.05
CA GLU A 644 2.92 -13.30 11.38
C GLU A 644 2.65 -11.83 11.75
N HIS A 645 3.67 -10.97 11.78
CA HIS A 645 3.60 -9.58 12.23
C HIS A 645 3.02 -9.41 13.64
N THR A 646 3.34 -10.33 14.54
CA THR A 646 2.88 -10.34 15.94
C THR A 646 4.02 -10.17 16.93
N PHE A 647 3.68 -9.67 18.13
CA PHE A 647 4.56 -9.62 19.30
C PHE A 647 3.77 -10.04 20.55
N GLN A 648 4.45 -10.21 21.68
CA GLN A 648 3.84 -10.71 22.92
C GLN A 648 3.81 -9.63 24.01
N LEU A 649 2.67 -9.48 24.69
CA LEU A 649 2.52 -8.68 25.91
C LEU A 649 3.12 -9.40 27.12
N ALA A 650 3.44 -8.66 28.18
CA ALA A 650 4.11 -9.20 29.36
C ALA A 650 3.36 -10.36 30.02
N ASN A 651 2.03 -10.42 29.93
CA ASN A 651 1.21 -11.50 30.47
C ASN A 651 1.16 -12.78 29.61
N GLY A 652 1.78 -12.77 28.43
CA GLY A 652 1.79 -13.91 27.50
C GLY A 652 0.86 -13.78 26.30
N LEU A 653 -0.03 -12.79 26.27
CA LEU A 653 -0.95 -12.58 25.14
C LEU A 653 -0.17 -12.21 23.87
N ILE A 654 -0.44 -12.90 22.77
CA ILE A 654 0.11 -12.59 21.45
C ILE A 654 -0.86 -11.61 20.75
N THR A 655 -0.31 -10.50 20.26
CA THR A 655 -1.07 -9.43 19.60
C THR A 655 -0.41 -9.01 18.29
N HIS A 656 -1.21 -8.49 17.36
CA HIS A 656 -0.72 -7.97 16.08
C HIS A 656 0.01 -6.62 16.26
N ASN A 657 0.90 -6.30 15.32
CA ASN A 657 1.69 -5.07 15.23
C ASN A 657 0.97 -3.97 14.40
N CYS A 658 1.51 -2.75 14.38
CA CYS A 658 1.13 -1.75 13.36
C CYS A 658 1.79 -2.08 12.03
N ARG A 659 1.00 -2.18 10.95
CA ARG A 659 1.47 -2.42 9.59
C ARG A 659 1.28 -1.17 8.75
N PHE A 660 2.29 -0.73 8.01
CA PHE A 660 2.05 0.11 6.84
C PHE A 660 1.36 -0.77 5.79
N VAL A 661 0.12 -0.41 5.46
CA VAL A 661 -0.68 -0.87 4.31
C VAL A 661 -0.80 -2.40 4.16
N ASN A 662 -1.89 -2.96 4.71
CA ASN A 662 -2.32 -4.34 4.46
C ASN A 662 -2.65 -4.56 2.97
N ASP A 663 -2.51 -5.76 2.39
CA ASP A 663 -2.96 -6.05 1.01
C ASP A 663 -4.48 -5.87 0.83
N THR A 664 -5.27 -6.05 1.89
CA THR A 664 -6.70 -5.73 1.90
C THR A 664 -7.00 -4.23 2.01
N GLU A 665 -6.04 -3.44 2.52
CA GLU A 665 -6.13 -1.97 2.52
C GLU A 665 -5.50 -1.37 1.27
N ARG A 666 -4.56 -2.06 0.58
CA ARG A 666 -4.15 -1.76 -0.81
C ARG A 666 -5.35 -1.66 -1.73
N MET A 667 -6.39 -2.44 -1.49
CA MET A 667 -7.65 -2.34 -2.24
C MET A 667 -8.39 -1.00 -2.05
N THR A 668 -8.05 -0.21 -1.03
CA THR A 668 -8.53 1.18 -0.86
C THR A 668 -7.59 2.22 -1.47
N TYR A 669 -6.36 1.84 -1.82
CA TYR A 669 -5.45 2.68 -2.59
C TYR A 669 -5.82 2.54 -4.06
N ARG A 670 -6.05 3.68 -4.69
CA ARG A 670 -6.24 3.74 -6.14
C ARG A 670 -4.88 3.84 -6.81
N ALA A 671 -4.73 3.25 -7.97
CA ALA A 671 -3.53 3.37 -8.80
C ALA A 671 -4.01 3.49 -10.24
N ASP A 672 -3.74 4.62 -10.87
CA ASP A 672 -4.09 4.86 -12.27
C ASP A 672 -2.86 4.83 -13.19
N SER A 673 -3.09 4.81 -14.50
CA SER A 673 -2.03 4.82 -15.52
C SER A 673 -1.18 6.10 -15.50
N PHE A 674 -1.57 7.13 -14.76
CA PHE A 674 -0.80 8.37 -14.56
C PHE A 674 0.09 8.29 -13.31
N GLY A 675 0.01 7.21 -12.53
CA GLY A 675 0.78 7.01 -11.31
C GLY A 675 0.22 7.78 -10.11
N ASN A 676 -1.08 8.12 -10.12
CA ASN A 676 -1.74 8.76 -8.99
C ASN A 676 -2.22 7.71 -7.97
N GLY A 677 -2.37 8.16 -6.72
CA GLY A 677 -3.01 7.39 -5.64
C GLY A 677 -2.08 6.79 -4.57
N GLY A 678 -0.78 7.13 -4.58
CA GLY A 678 0.11 6.98 -3.43
C GLY A 678 1.60 6.95 -3.78
N LEU A 679 2.46 6.94 -2.75
CA LEU A 679 3.90 6.73 -2.90
C LEU A 679 4.23 5.23 -2.96
N ASN A 680 5.15 4.84 -3.85
CA ASN A 680 5.60 3.45 -4.05
C ASN A 680 4.46 2.51 -4.48
N ILE A 681 3.65 2.94 -5.44
CA ILE A 681 2.53 2.19 -6.00
C ILE A 681 2.59 2.25 -7.53
N GLY A 682 2.19 1.15 -8.18
CA GLY A 682 2.02 1.12 -9.63
C GLY A 682 1.31 -0.13 -10.10
N ALA A 683 1.46 -0.46 -11.38
CA ALA A 683 0.90 -1.68 -11.97
C ALA A 683 1.99 -2.47 -12.69
N HIS A 684 1.92 -3.79 -12.60
CA HIS A 684 2.87 -4.64 -13.30
C HIS A 684 2.44 -4.88 -14.75
N ARG A 685 1.12 -4.89 -15.02
CA ARG A 685 0.52 -5.03 -16.36
C ARG A 685 -0.98 -4.76 -16.33
N VAL A 686 -1.51 -4.39 -17.49
CA VAL A 686 -2.95 -4.25 -17.76
C VAL A 686 -3.41 -5.31 -18.78
N VAL A 687 -4.55 -5.96 -18.52
CA VAL A 687 -5.28 -6.76 -19.51
C VAL A 687 -6.71 -6.25 -19.62
N THR A 688 -7.10 -5.76 -20.80
CA THR A 688 -8.40 -5.13 -21.03
C THR A 688 -9.44 -6.12 -21.54
N ILE A 689 -10.65 -6.00 -21.00
CA ILE A 689 -11.85 -6.69 -21.48
C ILE A 689 -12.53 -5.85 -22.57
N ASN A 690 -12.83 -6.46 -23.71
CA ASN A 690 -13.61 -5.81 -24.77
C ASN A 690 -15.11 -5.99 -24.48
N PHE A 691 -15.74 -5.03 -23.78
CA PHE A 691 -17.17 -5.10 -23.48
C PHE A 691 -18.07 -5.06 -24.74
N PRO A 692 -17.79 -4.24 -25.77
CA PRO A 692 -18.53 -4.27 -27.03
C PRO A 692 -18.57 -5.66 -27.68
N ARG A 693 -17.44 -6.38 -27.68
CA ARG A 693 -17.37 -7.77 -28.17
C ARG A 693 -18.34 -8.69 -27.41
N ILE A 694 -18.39 -8.58 -26.08
CA ILE A 694 -19.30 -9.39 -25.27
C ILE A 694 -20.76 -9.08 -25.62
N ALA A 695 -21.10 -7.80 -25.81
CA ALA A 695 -22.44 -7.39 -26.23
C ALA A 695 -22.82 -7.96 -27.61
N LEU A 696 -21.91 -7.91 -28.59
CA LEU A 696 -22.12 -8.47 -29.94
C LEU A 696 -22.26 -10.01 -29.93
N GLU A 697 -21.60 -10.71 -29.00
CA GLU A 697 -21.67 -12.17 -28.84
C GLU A 697 -22.92 -12.61 -28.04
N ALA A 698 -23.44 -11.75 -27.17
CA ALA A 698 -24.55 -12.08 -26.29
C ALA A 698 -25.86 -12.26 -27.06
N HIS A 699 -26.69 -13.20 -26.58
CA HIS A 699 -28.06 -13.39 -27.08
C HIS A 699 -29.09 -12.93 -26.06
N ASP A 700 -28.69 -12.91 -24.79
CA ASP A 700 -29.45 -12.41 -23.66
C ASP A 700 -28.49 -11.96 -22.55
N ARG A 701 -29.04 -11.34 -21.51
CA ARG A 701 -28.30 -10.84 -20.36
C ARG A 701 -27.55 -11.93 -19.59
N LYS A 702 -28.10 -13.14 -19.50
CA LYS A 702 -27.45 -14.27 -18.80
C LYS A 702 -26.20 -14.72 -19.58
N HIS A 703 -26.30 -14.78 -20.90
CA HIS A 703 -25.18 -15.08 -21.78
C HIS A 703 -24.09 -14.00 -21.70
N PHE A 704 -24.47 -12.72 -21.69
CA PHE A 704 -23.54 -11.60 -21.50
C PHE A 704 -22.67 -11.79 -20.25
N PHE A 705 -23.29 -12.01 -19.10
CA PHE A 705 -22.54 -12.17 -17.85
C PHE A 705 -21.72 -13.47 -17.80
N ALA A 706 -22.19 -14.56 -18.43
CA ALA A 706 -21.41 -15.79 -18.55
C ALA A 706 -20.15 -15.61 -19.42
N LEU A 707 -20.24 -14.80 -20.48
CA LEU A 707 -19.09 -14.41 -21.30
C LEU A 707 -18.14 -13.50 -20.50
N LEU A 708 -18.66 -12.47 -19.83
CA LEU A 708 -17.86 -11.57 -18.98
C LEU A 708 -17.06 -12.34 -17.92
N ASP A 709 -17.71 -13.24 -17.17
CA ASP A 709 -17.06 -14.10 -16.17
C ASP A 709 -15.91 -14.91 -16.78
N ARG A 710 -16.11 -15.43 -18.00
CA ARG A 710 -15.08 -16.19 -18.71
C ARG A 710 -13.90 -15.29 -19.08
N ARG A 711 -14.16 -14.09 -19.61
CA ARG A 711 -13.12 -13.13 -20.01
C ARG A 711 -12.32 -12.61 -18.80
N LEU A 712 -12.99 -12.31 -17.69
CA LEU A 712 -12.34 -11.89 -16.44
C LEU A 712 -11.38 -12.96 -15.90
N LYS A 713 -11.79 -14.23 -15.87
CA LYS A 713 -10.92 -15.35 -15.47
C LYS A 713 -9.72 -15.51 -16.41
N MET A 714 -9.88 -15.22 -17.70
CA MET A 714 -8.77 -15.24 -18.66
C MET A 714 -7.80 -14.09 -18.46
N ALA A 715 -8.31 -12.88 -18.17
CA ALA A 715 -7.47 -11.73 -17.83
C ALA A 715 -6.64 -11.99 -16.57
N ARG A 716 -7.26 -12.55 -15.51
CA ARG A 716 -6.54 -12.99 -14.31
C ARG A 716 -5.40 -13.95 -14.64
N ASP A 717 -5.66 -14.98 -15.43
CA ASP A 717 -4.65 -16.00 -15.74
C ASP A 717 -3.47 -15.39 -16.53
N LEU A 718 -3.74 -14.47 -17.46
CA LEU A 718 -2.69 -13.73 -18.19
C LEU A 718 -1.85 -12.85 -17.25
N LEU A 719 -2.50 -12.14 -16.33
CA LEU A 719 -1.82 -11.30 -15.35
C LEU A 719 -0.95 -12.13 -14.41
N LEU A 720 -1.45 -13.27 -13.91
CA LEU A 720 -0.68 -14.19 -13.07
C LEU A 720 0.54 -14.76 -13.80
N VAL A 721 0.40 -15.13 -15.07
CA VAL A 721 1.54 -15.60 -15.89
C VAL A 721 2.60 -14.50 -15.98
N HIS A 722 2.21 -13.27 -16.32
CA HIS A 722 3.17 -12.18 -16.42
C HIS A 722 3.86 -11.90 -15.07
N ARG A 723 3.11 -11.85 -13.97
CA ARG A 723 3.63 -11.57 -12.63
C ARG A 723 4.56 -12.67 -12.10
N GLU A 724 4.08 -13.90 -12.05
CA GLU A 724 4.75 -14.99 -11.34
C GLU A 724 5.74 -15.77 -12.21
N GLU A 725 5.49 -15.88 -13.52
CA GLU A 725 6.34 -16.68 -14.39
C GLU A 725 7.33 -15.82 -15.19
N ILE A 726 7.03 -14.56 -15.47
CA ILE A 726 7.92 -13.68 -16.22
C ILE A 726 8.66 -12.74 -15.28
N LEU A 727 7.96 -11.79 -14.64
CA LEU A 727 8.60 -10.74 -13.84
C LEU A 727 9.35 -11.29 -12.63
N ARG A 728 8.77 -12.22 -11.85
CA ARG A 728 9.47 -12.83 -10.71
C ARG A 728 10.81 -13.43 -11.12
N ARG A 729 10.88 -14.12 -12.26
CA ARG A 729 12.15 -14.67 -12.78
C ARG A 729 13.15 -13.58 -13.15
N ARG A 730 12.69 -12.46 -13.73
CA ARG A 730 13.56 -11.31 -14.05
C ARG A 730 14.11 -10.66 -12.80
N VAL A 731 13.30 -10.52 -11.75
CA VAL A 731 13.76 -10.07 -10.44
C VAL A 731 14.78 -11.05 -9.87
N ASP A 732 14.50 -12.35 -9.86
CA ASP A 732 15.38 -13.37 -9.27
C ASP A 732 16.75 -13.41 -9.95
N GLN A 733 16.78 -13.23 -11.27
CA GLN A 733 17.97 -13.15 -12.13
C GLN A 733 18.75 -11.82 -11.98
N GLY A 734 18.21 -10.82 -11.28
CA GLY A 734 18.82 -9.50 -11.15
C GLY A 734 18.73 -8.65 -12.42
N PHE A 735 17.81 -8.97 -13.34
CA PHE A 735 17.58 -8.19 -14.56
C PHE A 735 16.89 -6.85 -14.26
N LEU A 736 15.98 -6.82 -13.28
CA LEU A 736 15.28 -5.60 -12.83
C LEU A 736 16.01 -5.01 -11.62
N LYS A 737 16.99 -4.15 -11.87
CA LYS A 737 17.99 -3.72 -10.86
C LYS A 737 17.36 -3.03 -9.64
N PHE A 738 16.27 -2.28 -9.85
CA PHE A 738 15.56 -1.56 -8.78
C PHE A 738 14.82 -2.50 -7.82
N PHE A 739 14.49 -3.72 -8.25
CA PHE A 739 13.91 -4.75 -7.39
C PHE A 739 15.01 -5.59 -6.72
N LYS A 740 16.02 -5.98 -7.49
CA LYS A 740 17.19 -6.73 -7.02
C LYS A 740 18.39 -6.40 -7.92
N PRO A 741 19.53 -5.94 -7.38
CA PRO A 741 19.91 -5.97 -5.97
C PRO A 741 19.57 -4.71 -5.16
N LEU A 742 19.00 -3.65 -5.76
CA LEU A 742 18.81 -2.39 -5.03
C LEU A 742 17.71 -2.46 -3.96
N HIS A 743 16.74 -3.35 -4.12
CA HIS A 743 15.64 -3.53 -3.18
C HIS A 743 14.83 -2.25 -2.90
N TRP A 744 14.86 -1.30 -3.83
CA TRP A 744 14.01 -0.10 -3.76
C TRP A 744 12.54 -0.46 -3.96
N PHE A 745 12.27 -1.47 -4.80
CA PHE A 745 10.90 -1.91 -5.13
C PHE A 745 10.68 -3.40 -4.84
N SER A 746 9.42 -3.76 -4.62
CA SER A 746 8.94 -5.15 -4.61
C SER A 746 7.80 -5.31 -5.61
N LEU A 747 7.63 -6.53 -6.16
CA LEU A 747 6.46 -6.84 -7.00
C LEU A 747 5.15 -6.61 -6.24
N ASP A 748 5.14 -6.72 -4.92
CA ASP A 748 3.94 -6.53 -4.09
C ASP A 748 3.44 -5.08 -4.10
N MET A 749 4.29 -4.13 -4.49
CA MET A 749 3.91 -2.73 -4.72
C MET A 749 3.11 -2.51 -6.02
N LEU A 750 2.96 -3.55 -6.85
CA LEU A 750 2.39 -3.45 -8.19
C LEU A 750 1.04 -4.18 -8.28
N PHE A 751 0.00 -3.48 -8.73
CA PHE A 751 -1.31 -4.07 -9.04
C PHE A 751 -1.29 -4.89 -10.33
N SER A 752 -2.17 -5.88 -10.37
CA SER A 752 -2.56 -6.66 -11.54
C SER A 752 -3.87 -6.08 -12.10
N THR A 753 -3.79 -5.31 -13.18
CA THR A 753 -4.90 -4.43 -13.57
C THR A 753 -5.81 -5.05 -14.63
N ILE A 754 -7.11 -5.05 -14.35
CA ILE A 754 -8.15 -5.41 -15.31
C ILE A 754 -8.67 -4.13 -15.96
N GLY A 755 -8.33 -3.94 -17.23
CA GLY A 755 -8.80 -2.79 -17.99
C GLY A 755 -10.25 -2.94 -18.42
N ILE A 756 -11.04 -1.87 -18.31
CA ILE A 756 -12.41 -1.78 -18.82
C ILE A 756 -12.45 -0.84 -20.02
N HIS A 757 -13.27 -1.17 -21.03
CA HIS A 757 -13.32 -0.39 -22.27
C HIS A 757 -14.60 -0.63 -23.09
N GLY A 758 -15.09 0.43 -23.74
CA GLY A 758 -16.21 0.39 -24.70
C GLY A 758 -17.59 0.26 -24.04
N GLN A 759 -17.79 0.91 -22.90
CA GLN A 759 -19.03 0.89 -22.13
C GLN A 759 -20.20 1.50 -22.92
N TYR A 760 -19.95 2.60 -23.65
CA TYR A 760 -20.96 3.25 -24.46
C TYR A 760 -21.42 2.36 -25.62
N GLU A 761 -20.48 1.78 -26.36
CA GLU A 761 -20.79 0.90 -27.48
C GLU A 761 -21.37 -0.44 -27.04
N MET A 762 -21.01 -0.92 -25.83
CA MET A 762 -21.67 -2.07 -25.19
C MET A 762 -23.18 -1.82 -25.03
N CYS A 763 -23.58 -0.66 -24.49
CA CYS A 763 -24.99 -0.31 -24.38
C CYS A 763 -25.66 -0.29 -25.76
N HIS A 764 -25.05 0.38 -26.74
CA HIS A 764 -25.57 0.45 -28.10
C HIS A 764 -25.82 -0.95 -28.70
N PHE A 765 -24.88 -1.87 -28.58
CA PHE A 765 -25.01 -3.23 -29.11
C PHE A 765 -26.05 -4.09 -28.38
N LEU A 766 -26.40 -3.75 -27.15
CA LEU A 766 -27.50 -4.37 -26.41
C LEU A 766 -28.86 -3.72 -26.70
N GLY A 767 -28.92 -2.70 -27.56
CA GLY A 767 -30.12 -1.92 -27.83
C GLY A 767 -30.49 -0.98 -26.67
N LEU A 768 -29.53 -0.69 -25.78
CA LEU A 768 -29.68 0.25 -24.68
C LEU A 768 -29.08 1.61 -25.05
N ASP A 769 -29.58 2.65 -24.42
CA ASP A 769 -28.99 3.98 -24.47
C ASP A 769 -28.37 4.32 -23.11
N MET A 770 -27.06 4.60 -23.08
CA MET A 770 -26.33 4.88 -21.84
C MET A 770 -26.76 6.19 -21.16
N GLU A 771 -27.50 7.07 -21.87
CA GLU A 771 -28.07 8.27 -21.28
C GLU A 771 -29.39 7.99 -20.52
N THR A 772 -30.02 6.83 -20.77
CA THR A 772 -31.23 6.42 -20.05
C THR A 772 -30.91 5.72 -18.73
N GLN A 773 -31.88 5.73 -17.80
CA GLN A 773 -31.73 5.05 -16.50
C GLN A 773 -31.44 3.54 -16.66
N GLU A 774 -32.01 2.89 -17.67
CA GLU A 774 -31.79 1.48 -17.95
C GLU A 774 -30.35 1.21 -18.39
N GLY A 775 -29.83 1.97 -19.36
CA GLY A 775 -28.45 1.86 -19.80
C GLY A 775 -27.44 2.18 -18.70
N GLN A 776 -27.69 3.23 -17.91
CA GLN A 776 -26.85 3.57 -16.77
C GLN A 776 -26.81 2.44 -15.73
N ALA A 777 -27.96 1.88 -15.36
CA ALA A 777 -28.04 0.80 -14.39
C ALA A 777 -27.31 -0.46 -14.87
N PHE A 778 -27.44 -0.79 -16.17
CA PHE A 778 -26.73 -1.93 -16.76
C PHE A 778 -25.21 -1.70 -16.76
N THR A 779 -24.74 -0.50 -17.14
CA THR A 779 -23.32 -0.16 -17.08
C THR A 779 -22.77 -0.26 -15.66
N GLU A 780 -23.47 0.29 -14.66
CA GLU A 780 -23.05 0.19 -13.25
C GLU A 780 -22.93 -1.27 -12.78
N GLU A 781 -23.85 -2.14 -13.19
CA GLU A 781 -23.79 -3.57 -12.85
C GLU A 781 -22.60 -4.28 -13.49
N VAL A 782 -22.26 -3.97 -14.74
CA VAL A 782 -21.09 -4.52 -15.43
C VAL A 782 -19.78 -4.08 -14.75
N LEU A 783 -19.68 -2.79 -14.40
CA LEU A 783 -18.53 -2.23 -13.69
C LEU A 783 -18.38 -2.85 -12.31
N LYS A 784 -19.46 -2.89 -11.53
CA LYS A 784 -19.48 -3.48 -10.19
C LYS A 784 -19.08 -4.96 -10.22
N ARG A 785 -19.61 -5.75 -11.17
CA ARG A 785 -19.24 -7.16 -11.30
C ARG A 785 -17.75 -7.33 -11.64
N THR A 786 -17.21 -6.46 -12.49
CA THR A 786 -15.78 -6.48 -12.84
C THR A 786 -14.91 -6.18 -11.61
N GLU A 787 -15.30 -5.20 -10.80
CA GLU A 787 -14.63 -4.87 -9.53
C GLU A 787 -14.73 -5.99 -8.50
N GLU A 788 -15.91 -6.60 -8.34
CA GLU A 788 -16.12 -7.77 -7.47
C GLU A 788 -15.17 -8.93 -7.83
N TYR A 789 -14.89 -9.11 -9.12
CA TYR A 789 -13.91 -10.10 -9.58
C TYR A 789 -12.47 -9.69 -9.26
N ALA A 790 -12.08 -8.43 -9.42
CA ALA A 790 -10.76 -7.95 -9.01
C ALA A 790 -10.54 -8.21 -7.50
N VAL A 791 -11.53 -7.86 -6.67
CA VAL A 791 -11.54 -8.12 -5.23
C VAL A 791 -11.42 -9.63 -4.93
N ALA A 792 -12.20 -10.46 -5.62
CA ALA A 792 -12.17 -11.91 -5.43
C ALA A 792 -10.81 -12.51 -5.83
N PHE A 793 -10.23 -12.05 -6.95
CA PHE A 793 -8.92 -12.50 -7.41
C PHE A 793 -7.81 -12.10 -6.46
N SER A 794 -7.90 -10.93 -5.83
CA SER A 794 -6.96 -10.55 -4.78
C SER A 794 -6.97 -11.50 -3.60
N LYS A 795 -8.16 -11.85 -3.12
CA LYS A 795 -8.30 -12.83 -2.03
C LYS A 795 -7.84 -14.22 -2.44
N GLU A 796 -8.14 -14.64 -3.67
CA GLU A 796 -7.79 -15.96 -4.20
C GLU A 796 -6.27 -16.14 -4.37
N THR A 797 -5.59 -15.10 -4.88
CA THR A 797 -4.21 -15.22 -5.35
C THR A 797 -3.18 -14.63 -4.38
N GLY A 798 -3.61 -13.81 -3.42
CA GLY A 798 -2.72 -13.05 -2.55
C GLY A 798 -2.05 -11.85 -3.23
N HIS A 799 -2.38 -11.52 -4.49
CA HIS A 799 -1.85 -10.34 -5.19
C HIS A 799 -2.91 -9.25 -5.32
N SER A 800 -2.52 -7.98 -5.29
CA SER A 800 -3.47 -6.88 -5.49
C SER A 800 -3.94 -6.80 -6.95
N PHE A 801 -5.25 -6.78 -7.16
CA PHE A 801 -5.93 -6.55 -8.44
C PHE A 801 -6.78 -5.29 -8.31
N ASN A 802 -6.89 -4.53 -9.39
CA ASN A 802 -7.77 -3.37 -9.51
C ASN A 802 -8.44 -3.34 -10.89
N THR A 803 -9.45 -2.48 -11.04
CA THR A 803 -10.08 -2.22 -12.35
C THR A 803 -9.83 -0.79 -12.80
N GLU A 804 -9.51 -0.60 -14.09
CA GLU A 804 -9.13 0.73 -14.59
C GLU A 804 -9.78 1.03 -15.94
N GLU A 805 -10.35 2.22 -16.08
CA GLU A 805 -10.70 2.77 -17.39
C GLU A 805 -9.43 3.15 -18.14
N ILE A 806 -9.05 2.29 -19.09
CA ILE A 806 -7.79 2.44 -19.79
C ILE A 806 -7.80 3.67 -20.72
N PRO A 807 -6.65 4.33 -20.95
CA PRO A 807 -6.60 5.46 -21.87
C PRO A 807 -6.89 5.11 -23.35
N ALA A 808 -6.67 3.83 -23.71
CA ALA A 808 -7.05 3.22 -24.98
C ALA A 808 -6.61 3.98 -26.26
N GLU A 809 -5.38 4.52 -26.29
CA GLU A 809 -4.88 5.31 -27.43
C GLU A 809 -5.00 4.55 -28.77
N SER A 810 -4.35 3.38 -28.86
CA SER A 810 -4.39 2.47 -30.00
C SER A 810 -5.44 1.37 -29.84
N THR A 811 -5.64 0.87 -28.61
CA THR A 811 -6.55 -0.24 -28.27
C THR A 811 -7.98 -0.02 -28.76
N ALA A 812 -8.50 1.21 -28.63
CA ALA A 812 -9.85 1.57 -29.04
C ALA A 812 -10.13 1.28 -30.52
N ILE A 813 -9.14 1.54 -31.38
CA ILE A 813 -9.24 1.34 -32.82
C ILE A 813 -9.04 -0.14 -33.15
N THR A 814 -8.03 -0.77 -32.55
CA THR A 814 -7.69 -2.17 -32.82
C THR A 814 -8.84 -3.11 -32.48
N LEU A 815 -9.50 -2.91 -31.33
CA LEU A 815 -10.63 -3.73 -30.91
C LEU A 815 -11.86 -3.51 -31.82
N ALA A 816 -12.20 -2.27 -32.15
CA ALA A 816 -13.29 -1.96 -33.07
C ALA A 816 -13.09 -2.61 -34.45
N LYS A 817 -11.87 -2.50 -35.02
CA LYS A 817 -11.54 -3.14 -36.30
C LYS A 817 -11.60 -4.66 -36.25
N LYS A 818 -11.12 -5.29 -35.16
CA LYS A 818 -11.20 -6.75 -34.99
C LYS A 818 -12.65 -7.24 -34.85
N ASP A 819 -13.50 -6.46 -34.21
CA ASP A 819 -14.93 -6.77 -34.10
C ASP A 819 -15.64 -6.63 -35.45
N ARG A 820 -15.33 -5.59 -36.22
CA ARG A 820 -15.84 -5.42 -37.59
C ARG A 820 -15.47 -6.57 -38.52
N LEU A 821 -14.26 -7.13 -38.39
CA LEU A 821 -13.86 -8.32 -39.17
C LEU A 821 -14.74 -9.56 -38.90
N VAL A 822 -15.30 -9.67 -37.69
CA VAL A 822 -16.09 -10.84 -37.28
C VAL A 822 -17.59 -10.61 -37.49
N PHE A 823 -18.07 -9.40 -37.23
CA PHE A 823 -19.50 -9.07 -37.21
C PHE A 823 -19.97 -8.22 -38.39
N GLY A 824 -19.06 -7.77 -39.26
CA GLY A 824 -19.37 -6.92 -40.41
C GLY A 824 -20.10 -5.64 -39.99
N ASP A 825 -21.17 -5.31 -40.70
CA ASP A 825 -21.96 -4.08 -40.50
C ASP A 825 -22.66 -3.99 -39.14
N LYS A 826 -22.74 -5.10 -38.38
CA LYS A 826 -23.22 -5.05 -36.99
C LYS A 826 -22.29 -4.25 -36.08
N GLN A 827 -21.04 -4.02 -36.47
CA GLN A 827 -20.10 -3.13 -35.80
C GLN A 827 -19.90 -1.90 -36.72
N PRO A 828 -20.54 -0.75 -36.44
CA PRO A 828 -20.43 0.45 -37.27
C PRO A 828 -19.35 1.43 -36.79
N PHE A 829 -18.82 1.29 -35.57
CA PHE A 829 -17.92 2.28 -34.96
C PHE A 829 -16.49 2.17 -35.46
N GLU A 830 -15.86 3.28 -35.89
CA GLU A 830 -14.45 3.29 -36.32
C GLU A 830 -13.45 3.12 -35.15
N LEU A 831 -13.89 3.48 -33.95
CA LEU A 831 -13.18 3.31 -32.69
C LEU A 831 -14.19 3.17 -31.55
N TYR A 832 -13.81 2.50 -30.48
CA TYR A 832 -14.56 2.50 -29.23
C TYR A 832 -14.16 3.66 -28.33
N SER A 833 -15.05 4.02 -27.40
CA SER A 833 -14.85 5.19 -26.55
C SER A 833 -13.79 4.96 -25.48
N ASN A 834 -12.89 5.94 -25.32
CA ASN A 834 -11.81 5.92 -24.33
C ASN A 834 -12.12 6.71 -23.05
N GLN A 835 -13.36 7.16 -22.92
CA GLN A 835 -14.00 7.67 -21.72
C GLN A 835 -15.40 7.06 -21.68
N TYR A 836 -16.03 7.04 -20.49
CA TYR A 836 -17.40 6.53 -20.33
C TYR A 836 -18.35 7.11 -21.38
N ILE A 837 -18.27 8.41 -21.62
CA ILE A 837 -19.01 9.08 -22.67
C ILE A 837 -18.05 9.40 -23.84
N PRO A 838 -18.39 9.05 -25.09
CA PRO A 838 -17.56 9.32 -26.25
C PRO A 838 -17.16 10.80 -26.35
N LEU A 839 -15.94 11.10 -26.77
CA LEU A 839 -15.48 12.48 -27.03
C LEU A 839 -16.23 13.16 -28.19
N ILE A 840 -16.87 12.36 -29.06
CA ILE A 840 -17.68 12.82 -30.19
C ILE A 840 -19.16 12.97 -29.86
N ALA A 841 -19.59 12.55 -28.66
CA ALA A 841 -20.99 12.61 -28.25
C ALA A 841 -21.39 14.06 -27.97
N ASP A 842 -22.51 14.48 -28.55
CA ASP A 842 -23.14 15.79 -28.35
C ASP A 842 -23.77 15.86 -26.96
N MET A 843 -22.94 16.13 -25.97
CA MET A 843 -23.32 16.17 -24.56
C MET A 843 -22.64 17.35 -23.87
N GLY A 844 -23.45 18.13 -23.15
CA GLY A 844 -22.99 19.25 -22.34
C GLY A 844 -22.03 18.81 -21.22
N SER A 845 -21.14 19.72 -20.82
CA SER A 845 -20.10 19.41 -19.83
C SER A 845 -20.66 18.97 -18.47
N ILE A 846 -21.80 19.52 -18.04
CA ILE A 846 -22.43 19.19 -16.76
C ILE A 846 -22.94 17.74 -16.74
N ASP A 847 -23.66 17.32 -17.78
CA ASP A 847 -24.21 15.96 -17.84
C ASP A 847 -23.09 14.92 -17.99
N ARG A 848 -22.04 15.27 -18.74
CA ARG A 848 -20.82 14.46 -18.82
C ARG A 848 -20.17 14.26 -17.45
N ILE A 849 -20.03 15.34 -16.66
CA ILE A 849 -19.49 15.27 -15.29
C ILE A 849 -20.34 14.31 -14.44
N LYS A 850 -21.67 14.46 -14.45
CA LYS A 850 -22.60 13.63 -13.67
C LYS A 850 -22.50 12.15 -14.02
N LEU A 851 -22.53 11.82 -15.31
CA LEU A 851 -22.46 10.42 -15.76
C LEU A 851 -21.09 9.82 -15.45
N THR A 852 -20.01 10.55 -15.69
CA THR A 852 -18.67 10.06 -15.36
C THR A 852 -18.50 9.81 -13.87
N GLY A 853 -18.92 10.75 -13.01
CA GLY A 853 -18.85 10.55 -11.56
C GLY A 853 -19.71 9.38 -11.07
N ARG A 854 -20.87 9.16 -11.69
CA ARG A 854 -21.71 7.99 -11.44
C ARG A 854 -21.01 6.66 -11.73
N PHE A 855 -20.23 6.58 -12.81
CA PHE A 855 -19.56 5.33 -13.19
C PHE A 855 -18.21 5.14 -12.50
N MET A 856 -17.42 6.21 -12.36
CA MET A 856 -16.05 6.19 -11.83
C MET A 856 -15.97 5.71 -10.37
N LYS A 857 -17.04 5.88 -9.58
CA LYS A 857 -17.12 5.36 -8.20
C LYS A 857 -17.04 3.83 -8.10
N HIS A 858 -17.32 3.10 -9.19
CA HIS A 858 -17.36 1.63 -9.20
C HIS A 858 -16.03 0.97 -9.56
N VAL A 859 -14.99 1.74 -9.89
CA VAL A 859 -13.69 1.23 -10.34
C VAL A 859 -12.58 1.69 -9.40
N SER A 860 -11.69 0.78 -8.97
CA SER A 860 -10.65 1.07 -7.97
C SER A 860 -9.35 1.63 -8.55
N GLY A 861 -9.01 1.32 -9.80
CA GLY A 861 -7.87 1.88 -10.54
C GLY A 861 -8.17 3.23 -11.19
N GLY A 862 -9.41 3.71 -11.09
CA GLY A 862 -9.82 5.01 -11.62
C GLY A 862 -9.97 5.07 -13.14
N GLY A 863 -9.95 6.30 -13.63
CA GLY A 863 -10.12 6.72 -15.02
C GLY A 863 -9.93 8.24 -15.07
N ILE A 864 -9.89 8.86 -16.24
CA ILE A 864 -9.75 10.32 -16.35
C ILE A 864 -10.84 10.94 -17.21
N LEU A 865 -11.49 11.98 -16.67
CA LEU A 865 -12.41 12.81 -17.44
C LEU A 865 -11.66 13.97 -18.11
N HIS A 866 -11.70 14.06 -19.43
CA HIS A 866 -11.26 15.26 -20.15
C HIS A 866 -12.45 16.14 -20.47
N LEU A 867 -12.53 17.30 -19.84
CA LEU A 867 -13.55 18.31 -20.11
C LEU A 867 -13.08 19.22 -21.23
N ASN A 868 -13.50 18.93 -22.46
CA ASN A 868 -13.16 19.72 -23.63
C ASN A 868 -13.86 21.09 -23.61
N VAL A 869 -13.07 22.15 -23.62
CA VAL A 869 -13.55 23.53 -23.57
C VAL A 869 -13.22 24.27 -24.85
N GLN A 870 -14.23 24.92 -25.44
CA GLN A 870 -14.12 25.63 -26.71
C GLN A 870 -13.27 26.90 -26.62
N GLU A 871 -13.49 27.72 -25.60
CA GLU A 871 -12.82 29.01 -25.42
C GLU A 871 -12.03 29.05 -24.12
N ARG A 872 -11.01 29.91 -24.05
CA ARG A 872 -10.25 30.08 -22.80
C ARG A 872 -11.19 30.57 -21.69
N ILE A 873 -11.21 29.87 -20.56
CA ILE A 873 -11.83 30.38 -19.34
C ILE A 873 -10.97 31.55 -18.85
N THR A 874 -11.54 32.74 -18.73
CA THR A 874 -10.81 33.95 -18.33
C THR A 874 -11.00 34.30 -16.85
N ASP A 875 -12.13 33.90 -16.26
CA ASP A 875 -12.42 34.11 -14.84
C ASP A 875 -12.06 32.86 -14.00
N PRO A 876 -11.09 32.96 -13.09
CA PRO A 876 -10.77 31.90 -12.13
C PRO A 876 -11.97 31.38 -11.32
N ALA A 877 -13.01 32.19 -11.10
CA ALA A 877 -14.20 31.76 -10.39
C ALA A 877 -15.00 30.72 -11.20
N ILE A 878 -15.03 30.82 -12.54
CA ILE A 878 -15.64 29.80 -13.42
C ILE A 878 -14.84 28.50 -13.35
N MET A 879 -13.51 28.59 -13.45
CA MET A 879 -12.62 27.43 -13.29
C MET A 879 -12.87 26.73 -11.94
N LYS A 880 -12.91 27.50 -10.85
CA LYS A 880 -13.20 26.99 -9.51
C LYS A 880 -14.56 26.29 -9.43
N LYS A 881 -15.61 26.87 -10.01
CA LYS A 881 -16.95 26.24 -10.03
C LYS A 881 -16.96 24.91 -10.77
N LEU A 882 -16.24 24.78 -11.88
CA LEU A 882 -16.12 23.52 -12.61
C LEU A 882 -15.39 22.45 -11.82
N ILE A 883 -14.33 22.84 -11.12
CA ILE A 883 -13.60 21.95 -10.21
C ILE A 883 -14.56 21.46 -9.13
N LEU A 884 -15.23 22.37 -8.42
CA LEU A 884 -16.17 22.03 -7.35
C LEU A 884 -17.31 21.13 -7.83
N LEU A 885 -17.89 21.41 -9.01
CA LEU A 885 -18.94 20.58 -9.60
C LEU A 885 -18.43 19.16 -9.88
N SER A 886 -17.25 19.04 -10.50
CA SER A 886 -16.65 17.73 -10.79
C SER A 886 -16.41 16.91 -9.53
N LEU A 887 -15.93 17.57 -8.46
CA LEU A 887 -15.71 16.93 -7.17
C LEU A 887 -17.02 16.47 -6.53
N ALA A 888 -18.03 17.33 -6.50
CA ALA A 888 -19.34 17.07 -5.91
C ALA A 888 -20.08 15.91 -6.59
N GLU A 889 -19.95 15.78 -7.91
CA GLU A 889 -20.56 14.69 -8.68
C GLU A 889 -19.76 13.37 -8.60
N GLY A 890 -18.65 13.35 -7.85
CA GLY A 890 -17.86 12.13 -7.62
C GLY A 890 -16.82 11.83 -8.71
N VAL A 891 -16.47 12.80 -9.55
CA VAL A 891 -15.33 12.66 -10.48
C VAL A 891 -14.05 12.83 -9.68
N GLU A 892 -13.26 11.76 -9.60
CA GLU A 892 -12.03 11.75 -8.81
C GLU A 892 -10.82 12.26 -9.58
N HIS A 893 -10.71 11.97 -10.88
CA HIS A 893 -9.61 12.42 -11.71
C HIS A 893 -10.14 13.05 -12.99
N PHE A 894 -9.79 14.32 -13.22
CA PHE A 894 -10.20 15.06 -14.40
C PHE A 894 -9.20 16.13 -14.81
N ALA A 895 -9.32 16.59 -16.06
CA ALA A 895 -8.57 17.72 -16.58
C ALA A 895 -9.50 18.61 -17.41
N ILE A 896 -9.34 19.93 -17.24
CA ILE A 896 -9.91 20.90 -18.18
C ILE A 896 -9.03 20.91 -19.41
N ASN A 897 -9.58 20.53 -20.56
CA ASN A 897 -8.84 20.32 -21.80
C ASN A 897 -9.17 21.39 -22.83
N TYR A 898 -8.21 22.25 -23.13
CA TYR A 898 -8.30 23.20 -24.23
C TYR A 898 -7.85 22.58 -25.56
N GLY A 899 -8.39 23.10 -26.66
CA GLY A 899 -7.84 22.90 -28.00
C GLY A 899 -7.02 24.12 -28.42
N PHE A 900 -5.74 23.88 -28.73
CA PHE A 900 -4.81 24.93 -29.16
C PHE A 900 -4.67 24.91 -30.68
N GLY A 901 -4.99 26.01 -31.35
CA GLY A 901 -4.79 26.20 -32.78
C GLY A 901 -3.43 26.83 -33.07
N ILE A 902 -2.73 26.31 -34.08
CA ILE A 902 -1.42 26.79 -34.55
C ILE A 902 -1.58 27.26 -36.00
N CYS A 903 -1.30 28.53 -36.30
CA CYS A 903 -1.39 29.06 -37.66
C CYS A 903 -0.04 29.03 -38.41
N ALA A 904 -0.06 29.28 -39.72
CA ALA A 904 1.15 29.29 -40.55
C ALA A 904 2.22 30.31 -40.12
N GLN A 905 1.82 31.40 -39.44
CA GLN A 905 2.73 32.41 -38.89
C GLN A 905 3.33 32.02 -37.53
N GLY A 906 2.97 30.84 -37.00
CA GLY A 906 3.43 30.36 -35.70
C GLY A 906 2.66 30.91 -34.50
N HIS A 907 1.60 31.69 -34.71
CA HIS A 907 0.70 32.09 -33.62
C HIS A 907 0.00 30.88 -33.02
N THR A 908 -0.13 30.87 -31.69
CA THR A 908 -0.86 29.85 -30.94
C THR A 908 -1.99 30.48 -30.15
N SER A 909 -3.14 29.81 -30.09
CA SER A 909 -4.35 30.35 -29.46
C SER A 909 -5.28 29.22 -29.00
N ILE A 910 -6.07 29.47 -27.95
CA ILE A 910 -7.10 28.52 -27.51
C ILE A 910 -8.36 28.78 -28.33
N VAL A 911 -8.76 27.78 -29.10
CA VAL A 911 -9.88 27.88 -30.07
C VAL A 911 -10.72 26.60 -30.12
N GLY A 912 -10.45 25.63 -29.24
CA GLY A 912 -11.07 24.31 -29.32
C GLY A 912 -10.69 23.63 -30.64
N ASN A 913 -11.70 23.34 -31.46
CA ASN A 913 -11.55 22.81 -32.83
C ASN A 913 -11.69 23.89 -33.93
N GLY A 914 -11.71 25.18 -33.57
CA GLY A 914 -11.82 26.29 -34.51
C GLY A 914 -10.70 26.30 -35.56
N THR A 915 -11.00 26.83 -36.74
CA THR A 915 -10.12 26.75 -37.93
C THR A 915 -9.44 28.07 -38.30
N THR A 916 -9.71 29.16 -37.58
CA THR A 916 -9.20 30.50 -37.88
C THR A 916 -8.42 31.05 -36.70
N CYS A 917 -7.24 31.61 -36.96
CA CYS A 917 -6.40 32.23 -35.94
C CYS A 917 -7.01 33.57 -35.48
N PRO A 918 -7.28 33.75 -34.17
CA PRO A 918 -7.85 34.99 -33.64
C PRO A 918 -6.85 36.15 -33.62
N ILE A 919 -5.55 35.88 -33.82
CA ILE A 919 -4.48 36.89 -33.78
C ILE A 919 -4.27 37.54 -35.15
N CYS A 920 -4.22 36.74 -36.22
CA CYS A 920 -3.91 37.24 -37.57
C CYS A 920 -4.97 36.93 -38.64
N GLY A 921 -6.04 36.20 -38.31
CA GLY A 921 -7.10 35.83 -39.26
C GLY A 921 -6.73 34.70 -40.23
N GLU A 922 -5.47 34.25 -40.26
CA GLU A 922 -5.02 33.15 -41.12
C GLU A 922 -5.59 31.80 -40.67
N PRO A 923 -5.73 30.82 -41.59
CA PRO A 923 -6.14 29.47 -41.26
C PRO A 923 -5.20 28.80 -40.24
N ILE A 924 -5.80 27.99 -39.36
CA ILE A 924 -5.06 27.09 -38.47
C ILE A 924 -4.59 25.89 -39.30
N VAL A 925 -3.30 25.56 -39.18
CA VAL A 925 -2.65 24.49 -39.95
C VAL A 925 -2.44 23.22 -39.12
N ASP A 926 -2.47 23.32 -37.79
CA ASP A 926 -2.42 22.18 -36.88
C ASP A 926 -3.06 22.54 -35.54
N HIS A 927 -3.44 21.51 -34.78
CA HIS A 927 -4.00 21.66 -33.45
C HIS A 927 -3.20 20.84 -32.43
N LEU A 928 -3.22 21.28 -31.18
CA LEU A 928 -2.65 20.55 -30.04
C LEU A 928 -3.71 20.39 -28.95
N THR A 929 -3.91 19.16 -28.49
CA THR A 929 -4.88 18.84 -27.42
C THR A 929 -4.55 17.49 -26.77
N ARG A 930 -5.27 17.10 -25.71
CA ARG A 930 -5.11 15.81 -25.04
C ARG A 930 -5.89 14.71 -25.76
N VAL A 931 -5.27 13.53 -25.86
CA VAL A 931 -5.92 12.29 -26.30
C VAL A 931 -6.26 11.42 -25.09
N ILE A 932 -5.24 11.22 -24.25
CA ILE A 932 -5.27 10.30 -23.13
C ILE A 932 -4.88 10.95 -21.81
N GLY A 933 -4.10 12.03 -21.82
CA GLY A 933 -3.72 12.73 -20.58
C GLY A 933 -2.53 13.67 -20.72
N TYR A 934 -1.81 13.66 -21.84
CA TYR A 934 -0.81 14.68 -22.19
C TYR A 934 -1.09 15.31 -23.56
N PHE A 935 -0.50 16.47 -23.80
CA PHE A 935 -0.72 17.24 -25.02
C PHE A 935 0.13 16.73 -26.20
N THR A 936 -0.53 16.55 -27.34
CA THR A 936 0.10 16.13 -28.60
C THR A 936 -0.52 16.88 -29.78
N LYS A 937 0.25 17.00 -30.86
CA LYS A 937 -0.25 17.58 -32.10
C LYS A 937 -1.19 16.60 -32.80
N VAL A 938 -2.32 17.08 -33.30
CA VAL A 938 -3.30 16.27 -34.04
C VAL A 938 -2.67 15.69 -35.31
N SER A 939 -1.73 16.42 -35.93
CA SER A 939 -0.96 15.93 -37.08
C SER A 939 -0.18 14.64 -36.83
N SER A 940 0.22 14.34 -35.58
CA SER A 940 0.97 13.14 -35.20
C SER A 940 0.10 11.93 -34.86
N TRP A 941 -1.23 12.11 -34.82
CA TRP A 941 -2.16 11.05 -34.49
C TRP A 941 -2.35 10.07 -35.64
N GLY A 942 -2.69 8.82 -35.30
CA GLY A 942 -3.09 7.81 -36.27
C GLY A 942 -4.32 8.24 -37.07
N ASP A 943 -4.47 7.67 -38.27
CA ASP A 943 -5.48 8.07 -39.26
C ASP A 943 -6.91 8.20 -38.70
N VAL A 944 -7.40 7.20 -37.96
CA VAL A 944 -8.76 7.21 -37.39
C VAL A 944 -8.95 8.36 -36.39
N ARG A 945 -7.99 8.59 -35.48
CA ARG A 945 -8.11 9.69 -34.51
C ARG A 945 -8.05 11.04 -35.21
N LYS A 946 -7.13 11.20 -36.16
CA LYS A 946 -6.93 12.45 -36.90
C LYS A 946 -8.12 12.82 -37.80
N ASN A 947 -8.61 11.87 -38.58
CA ASN A 947 -9.52 12.13 -39.70
C ASN A 947 -10.99 11.78 -39.40
N TYR A 948 -11.26 10.94 -38.39
CA TYR A 948 -12.63 10.58 -37.99
C TYR A 948 -13.03 11.17 -36.63
N GLU A 949 -12.21 10.98 -35.59
CA GLU A 949 -12.57 11.36 -34.22
C GLU A 949 -12.41 12.87 -33.99
N TYR A 950 -11.23 13.44 -34.23
CA TYR A 950 -10.97 14.86 -33.96
C TYR A 950 -11.94 15.84 -34.65
N PRO A 951 -12.29 15.67 -35.94
CA PRO A 951 -13.24 16.58 -36.61
C PRO A 951 -14.66 16.52 -36.02
N LYS A 952 -15.00 15.42 -35.32
CA LYS A 952 -16.30 15.21 -34.67
C LYS A 952 -16.24 15.44 -33.16
N ARG A 953 -15.05 15.69 -32.60
CA ARG A 953 -14.85 15.89 -31.18
C ARG A 953 -15.60 17.13 -30.74
N GLN A 954 -16.39 16.98 -29.67
CA GLN A 954 -17.14 18.08 -29.10
C GLN A 954 -16.27 18.88 -28.14
N PHE A 955 -16.32 20.20 -28.30
CA PHE A 955 -15.74 21.20 -27.42
C PHE A 955 -16.87 22.13 -26.99
N ASN A 956 -17.11 22.19 -25.68
CA ASN A 956 -18.28 22.88 -25.14
C ASN A 956 -17.92 24.27 -24.64
N ASN A 957 -18.87 25.20 -24.77
CA ASN A 957 -18.84 26.45 -24.03
C ASN A 957 -19.22 26.17 -22.56
N VAL A 958 -18.55 26.87 -21.65
CA VAL A 958 -18.68 26.63 -20.20
C VAL A 958 -19.12 27.90 -19.45
N ALA A 959 -19.61 28.88 -20.21
CA ALA A 959 -20.15 30.16 -19.73
C ALA A 959 -21.52 29.99 -19.06
#